data_AF-A0A947HHZ4-F1
#
_entry.id   AF-A0A947HHZ4-F1
#
_cell.length_a   1.000
_cell.length_b   1.000
_cell.length_c   1.000
_cell.angle_alpha   90.00
_cell.angle_beta   90.00
_cell.angle_gamma   90.00
#
_symmetry.space_group_name_H-M   'P 1'
#
loop_
_entity.id
_entity.type
_entity.pdbx_description
1 polymer ?
#
loop_
_entity_poly.entity_id
_entity_poly.type
_entity_poly.pdbx_seq_one_letter_code
_entity_poly.pdbx_strand_id
1 'polypeptide(L)'
;MNKSRIHSPRRPTFGRCTFSAALASSLLVGCLSEEPAGIGASPAAAVTVKFDFFHRPLPELPLPNDVATRVDASSPTGRRINASMIAATRYEVRTRELIDQLDGWGVFMPITVPFTGPVDIESITSAHPPDDFAFGDDVIYLVDVDPKSPTFGEFQHLDVGGGNYPVVLEELERYWDNDPRSVTNSLVFEEVDEDKNGNGKLDSGEDTDADGLLDKPNYLPGSTPAADDLAGRADALMTFWERETNTLIVRPMVPLRQRTTYAVVITRRLKDEKGQPVGSPFPFKNHEMQTDALAPLAGVLSKQGQSLDDVAFAFTFTTQTIESSWLAVRDGLYGLGVQKHIGEQFPAELGGVEPLLDIRDGTPFAGRKSPFIMHHEDWSGALSLIASQFLNAKPGSALLEKLEMGHKYIDYHIVGWYDAPQLFERWHPDGTLRPLNDQSWPADLDTKPAPVRGERVYFHLVVPRKEVSARGEGKPAPLVILGHGYGGNRFDAVSMGGFFARHGMAVLAIDDVSHGIDISDDEFEQASGILGMFGLSPALEAMVRKHRAIDQNGDGKVDSGVDFWTAYLFHTRDVVRQSALDYMQAVRILRSFDGKRKWHLDVNGDGKEELAGDFDGDGKIDVGGDASLNMFGASLGGIMSSIVGAVEPELDSVVPIAAGGGLGDVALRSIQGGVPEAVILRMLGPIFMGSSEAGSDTVSVQTLIPDVNKEKQITLGSVPGVKAGDFIVVENHSIGTRACAFVWDDAGVLRWRTGLEANVEDKVAVHFYEGDAMLLGSTECAVQAGKTPRVTFDSFGGNGSFQDRHWKVGTPLVALAEGLGLPRASPRIRRFLGLAQLVLDACDPAAMVPFMQERPLTFGDGSKTKTNMLIVTTAGDMNVPASTGTSIARAAGLVNYTEKHPTYGKSLNQVLIDTFTVEAVHNLKRFTDPAGNGVIMDIENFSGGTDLWGTDVPRLDPPLRLGFDANDALKTPVRDDSGISAAIFPFPVPEGQHGFEVPGGLIDRFRDNCKAACASGEDCKCDAIVADDKHFDVGAYMFNLMAHYVTTGGKSLADDACLSRDDCDFIAPVPETRTFE
;
A
#
# COMPACT_ATOMS: atom_id res chain seq x y z
N MET A 1 -9.12 -64.36 19.80
CA MET A 1 -9.01 -65.66 20.49
C MET A 1 -8.17 -66.62 19.65
N ASN A 2 -7.21 -67.36 20.24
CA ASN A 2 -6.40 -68.47 19.65
C ASN A 2 -5.55 -68.17 18.38
N LYS A 3 -4.42 -68.82 18.02
CA LYS A 3 -3.27 -69.57 18.63
C LYS A 3 -2.32 -69.91 17.43
N SER A 4 -1.00 -70.17 17.52
CA SER A 4 0.02 -70.16 18.59
C SER A 4 1.46 -70.14 17.99
N ARG A 5 2.50 -70.07 18.83
CA ARG A 5 3.95 -70.25 18.50
C ARG A 5 4.28 -71.77 18.35
N ILE A 6 5.49 -72.33 18.12
CA ILE A 6 6.92 -72.01 18.43
C ILE A 6 7.84 -72.91 17.54
N HIS A 7 9.05 -72.47 17.09
CA HIS A 7 10.36 -73.18 17.23
C HIS A 7 11.56 -72.48 16.52
N SER A 8 12.77 -72.66 17.06
CA SER A 8 14.07 -72.10 16.64
C SER A 8 15.01 -73.24 16.17
N PRO A 9 16.09 -73.01 15.36
CA PRO A 9 17.43 -72.84 15.98
C PRO A 9 18.44 -71.96 15.17
N ARG A 10 19.68 -71.85 15.70
CA ARG A 10 20.83 -71.07 15.15
C ARG A 10 21.87 -71.94 14.41
N ARG A 11 22.75 -71.26 13.62
CA ARG A 11 24.18 -71.57 13.29
C ARG A 11 24.47 -72.68 12.22
N PRO A 12 25.68 -72.74 11.60
CA PRO A 12 26.29 -71.72 10.70
C PRO A 12 27.09 -72.34 9.50
N THR A 13 28.02 -71.56 8.92
CA THR A 13 29.19 -71.92 8.05
C THR A 13 29.03 -71.94 6.52
N PHE A 14 29.92 -71.21 5.83
CA PHE A 14 31.02 -71.77 5.01
C PHE A 14 32.10 -70.69 4.70
N GLY A 15 33.37 -71.10 4.59
CA GLY A 15 34.47 -70.36 3.92
C GLY A 15 34.89 -71.12 2.65
N ARG A 16 35.90 -70.76 1.83
CA ARG A 16 37.09 -69.89 1.94
C ARG A 16 37.67 -69.67 0.52
N CYS A 17 38.32 -68.52 0.26
CA CYS A 17 39.47 -68.31 -0.67
C CYS A 17 39.27 -68.58 -2.21
N THR A 18 39.90 -67.88 -3.18
CA THR A 18 40.98 -66.85 -3.21
C THR A 18 41.02 -66.09 -4.57
N PHE A 19 41.83 -65.01 -4.67
CA PHE A 19 42.16 -64.17 -5.86
C PHE A 19 41.03 -63.24 -6.39
N SER A 20 41.12 -61.91 -6.27
CA SER A 20 42.16 -61.07 -6.89
C SER A 20 42.34 -59.71 -6.18
N ALA A 21 43.60 -59.27 -6.02
CA ALA A 21 43.95 -57.98 -5.43
C ALA A 21 44.20 -56.92 -6.53
N ALA A 22 43.19 -56.09 -6.81
CA ALA A 22 43.32 -54.91 -7.68
C ALA A 22 42.27 -53.79 -7.45
N LEU A 23 41.25 -54.01 -6.60
CA LEU A 23 40.05 -53.16 -6.55
C LEU A 23 39.76 -52.55 -5.16
N ALA A 24 40.75 -52.51 -4.26
CA ALA A 24 40.56 -52.19 -2.84
C ALA A 24 41.33 -50.93 -2.36
N SER A 25 41.61 -49.98 -3.25
CA SER A 25 42.33 -48.74 -2.92
C SER A 25 41.68 -47.46 -3.47
N SER A 26 40.44 -47.55 -3.98
CA SER A 26 39.71 -46.44 -4.60
C SER A 26 38.34 -46.17 -3.94
N LEU A 27 38.15 -46.60 -2.68
CA LEU A 27 36.91 -46.43 -1.89
C LEU A 27 37.16 -45.85 -0.48
N LEU A 28 38.25 -45.11 -0.29
CA LEU A 28 38.59 -44.43 0.97
C LEU A 28 38.92 -42.93 0.80
N VAL A 29 38.44 -42.31 -0.29
CA VAL A 29 38.46 -40.85 -0.49
C VAL A 29 37.01 -40.36 -0.63
N GLY A 30 36.26 -40.51 0.47
CA GLY A 30 34.89 -40.03 0.61
C GLY A 30 34.68 -39.54 2.03
N CYS A 31 34.44 -38.24 2.17
CA CYS A 31 34.17 -37.55 3.44
C CYS A 31 35.29 -37.60 4.49
N LEU A 32 36.45 -37.04 4.15
CA LEU A 32 37.02 -36.04 5.06
C LEU A 32 36.20 -34.76 4.83
N SER A 33 35.23 -34.47 5.69
CA SER A 33 34.76 -33.09 5.81
C SER A 33 35.92 -32.26 6.37
N GLU A 34 36.14 -31.08 5.81
CA GLU A 34 36.99 -30.09 6.49
C GLU A 34 36.40 -29.82 7.88
N GLU A 35 37.24 -29.49 8.86
CA GLU A 35 36.72 -29.05 10.16
C GLU A 35 35.81 -27.84 9.91
N PRO A 36 34.61 -27.76 10.51
CA PRO A 36 33.69 -26.67 10.26
C PRO A 36 34.39 -25.35 10.58
N ALA A 37 34.57 -24.53 9.55
CA ALA A 37 35.13 -23.21 9.66
C ALA A 37 33.99 -22.21 9.46
N GLY A 38 33.78 -21.32 10.43
CA GLY A 38 33.16 -20.04 10.12
C GLY A 38 34.17 -19.07 9.53
N ILE A 39 33.70 -17.90 9.08
CA ILE A 39 34.56 -16.88 8.44
C ILE A 39 35.65 -16.34 9.38
N GLY A 40 35.47 -16.48 10.69
CA GLY A 40 36.49 -16.25 11.71
C GLY A 40 35.99 -16.66 13.09
N ALA A 41 36.90 -16.90 14.03
CA ALA A 41 36.54 -17.18 15.42
C ALA A 41 35.85 -15.97 16.08
N SER A 42 34.82 -16.22 16.89
CA SER A 42 34.15 -15.18 17.68
C SER A 42 34.63 -15.23 19.14
N PRO A 43 35.03 -14.09 19.75
CA PRO A 43 35.20 -14.01 21.19
C PRO A 43 33.87 -14.23 21.92
N ALA A 44 33.92 -14.78 23.13
CA ALA A 44 32.74 -14.83 23.99
C ALA A 44 32.27 -13.41 24.37
N ALA A 45 30.96 -13.19 24.36
CA ALA A 45 30.31 -11.95 24.78
C ALA A 45 29.18 -12.25 25.78
N ALA A 46 28.78 -11.24 26.57
CA ALA A 46 27.67 -11.37 27.52
C ALA A 46 26.30 -11.26 26.83
N VAL A 47 26.19 -10.31 25.88
CA VAL A 47 25.06 -10.17 24.97
C VAL A 47 25.48 -10.68 23.59
N THR A 48 24.62 -11.50 22.98
CA THR A 48 24.83 -12.06 21.65
C THR A 48 23.59 -11.83 20.79
N VAL A 49 23.74 -11.93 19.47
CA VAL A 49 22.57 -12.12 18.59
C VAL A 49 21.81 -13.37 19.04
N LYS A 50 20.48 -13.30 19.09
CA LYS A 50 19.59 -14.37 19.54
C LYS A 50 19.33 -15.36 18.41
N PHE A 51 19.44 -16.65 18.71
CA PHE A 51 19.12 -17.76 17.79
C PHE A 51 18.47 -18.89 18.61
N ASP A 52 17.14 -18.91 18.67
CA ASP A 52 16.34 -20.01 19.21
C ASP A 52 15.47 -20.62 18.11
N PHE A 53 15.94 -21.76 17.59
CA PHE A 53 15.22 -22.58 16.60
C PHE A 53 14.03 -23.36 17.19
N PHE A 54 13.91 -23.42 18.51
CA PHE A 54 12.91 -24.24 19.21
C PHE A 54 11.79 -23.41 19.84
N HIS A 55 11.90 -22.08 19.85
CA HIS A 55 10.80 -21.17 20.17
C HIS A 55 9.57 -21.47 19.30
N ARG A 56 8.37 -21.35 19.88
CA ARG A 56 7.09 -21.64 19.25
C ARG A 56 6.12 -20.47 19.41
N PRO A 57 5.25 -20.18 18.42
CA PRO A 57 5.01 -20.96 17.19
C PRO A 57 6.04 -20.77 16.07
N LEU A 58 6.91 -19.75 16.21
CA LEU A 58 7.94 -19.36 15.24
C LEU A 58 9.30 -19.20 15.94
N PRO A 59 10.41 -19.56 15.29
CA PRO A 59 11.74 -19.39 15.87
C PRO A 59 12.09 -17.90 16.05
N GLU A 60 13.00 -17.63 16.99
CA GLU A 60 13.56 -16.31 17.27
C GLU A 60 15.00 -16.25 16.74
N LEU A 61 15.17 -15.60 15.59
CA LEU A 61 16.46 -15.34 14.96
C LEU A 61 16.36 -14.02 14.18
N PRO A 62 17.47 -13.46 13.67
CA PRO A 62 17.40 -12.35 12.74
C PRO A 62 16.57 -12.70 11.51
N LEU A 63 15.78 -11.76 11.02
CA LEU A 63 14.99 -11.89 9.79
C LEU A 63 15.14 -10.62 8.96
N PRO A 64 15.25 -10.69 7.62
CA PRO A 64 15.34 -11.90 6.79
C PRO A 64 16.63 -12.71 7.00
N ASN A 65 16.60 -14.03 6.78
CA ASN A 65 17.79 -14.88 6.96
C ASN A 65 17.72 -16.21 6.18
N ASP A 66 18.78 -16.56 5.46
CA ASP A 66 18.88 -17.80 4.68
C ASP A 66 18.84 -19.09 5.51
N VAL A 67 19.11 -19.05 6.83
CA VAL A 67 18.91 -20.22 7.71
C VAL A 67 17.42 -20.54 7.87
N ALA A 68 16.53 -19.55 7.73
CA ALA A 68 15.07 -19.73 7.67
C ALA A 68 14.57 -19.98 6.22
N THR A 69 15.44 -20.51 5.35
CA THR A 69 15.07 -20.97 3.99
C THR A 69 15.36 -22.46 3.83
N ARG A 70 14.72 -23.09 2.86
CA ARG A 70 15.02 -24.44 2.38
C ARG A 70 15.66 -24.37 0.99
N VAL A 71 16.64 -25.24 0.73
CA VAL A 71 17.29 -25.35 -0.58
C VAL A 71 16.31 -25.98 -1.57
N ASP A 72 16.15 -25.36 -2.73
CA ASP A 72 15.28 -25.82 -3.81
C ASP A 72 15.93 -25.46 -5.16
N ALA A 73 16.56 -26.44 -5.80
CA ALA A 73 17.25 -26.25 -7.09
C ALA A 73 16.30 -26.00 -8.28
N SER A 74 14.98 -26.08 -8.10
CA SER A 74 13.98 -25.65 -9.09
C SER A 74 13.60 -24.18 -8.95
N SER A 75 13.99 -23.54 -7.85
CA SER A 75 13.72 -22.14 -7.54
C SER A 75 14.74 -21.21 -8.21
N PRO A 76 14.37 -20.02 -8.72
CA PRO A 76 15.30 -19.12 -9.41
C PRO A 76 16.53 -18.70 -8.59
N THR A 77 16.37 -18.59 -7.26
CA THR A 77 17.43 -18.27 -6.29
C THR A 77 18.17 -19.51 -5.76
N GLY A 78 17.70 -20.72 -6.07
CA GLY A 78 18.09 -21.97 -5.41
C GLY A 78 17.49 -22.17 -4.00
N ARG A 79 16.60 -21.29 -3.54
CA ARG A 79 15.99 -21.29 -2.20
C ARG A 79 14.48 -21.07 -2.25
N ARG A 80 13.77 -21.43 -1.17
CA ARG A 80 12.46 -20.86 -0.83
C ARG A 80 12.37 -20.60 0.67
N ILE A 81 11.49 -19.69 1.07
CA ILE A 81 11.18 -19.48 2.49
C ILE A 81 10.72 -20.79 3.13
N ASN A 82 11.08 -21.04 4.40
CA ASN A 82 10.69 -22.21 5.15
C ASN A 82 9.71 -21.78 6.27
N ALA A 83 8.42 -21.71 5.94
CA ALA A 83 7.42 -21.18 6.86
C ALA A 83 6.87 -22.26 7.80
N SER A 84 6.66 -21.92 9.08
CA SER A 84 6.02 -22.84 10.03
C SER A 84 4.52 -22.91 9.76
N MET A 85 3.97 -24.08 9.49
CA MET A 85 2.51 -24.27 9.35
C MET A 85 1.78 -24.35 10.70
N ILE A 86 2.47 -24.11 11.82
CA ILE A 86 1.85 -24.01 13.16
C ILE A 86 1.30 -22.59 13.34
N ALA A 87 0.03 -22.42 13.00
CA ALA A 87 -0.71 -21.17 13.08
C ALA A 87 -2.12 -21.46 13.64
N ALA A 88 -2.75 -20.44 14.24
CA ALA A 88 -4.05 -20.60 14.90
C ALA A 88 -5.22 -20.62 13.91
N THR A 89 -5.22 -19.69 12.96
CA THR A 89 -6.31 -19.50 12.01
C THR A 89 -5.97 -20.06 10.63
N ARG A 90 -7.00 -20.48 9.89
CA ARG A 90 -6.88 -20.92 8.48
C ARG A 90 -6.34 -19.79 7.60
N TYR A 91 -6.75 -18.55 7.86
CA TYR A 91 -6.19 -17.37 7.22
C TYR A 91 -4.66 -17.29 7.40
N GLU A 92 -4.15 -17.43 8.63
CA GLU A 92 -2.70 -17.41 8.87
C GLU A 92 -2.00 -18.63 8.26
N VAL A 93 -2.52 -19.86 8.46
CA VAL A 93 -1.98 -21.08 7.82
C VAL A 93 -1.85 -20.88 6.31
N ARG A 94 -2.92 -20.42 5.65
CA ARG A 94 -2.95 -20.22 4.20
C ARG A 94 -1.96 -19.15 3.73
N THR A 95 -1.85 -18.06 4.47
CA THR A 95 -0.85 -17.01 4.20
C THR A 95 0.57 -17.57 4.29
N ARG A 96 0.86 -18.43 5.28
CA ARG A 96 2.17 -19.08 5.42
C ARG A 96 2.44 -20.14 4.35
N GLU A 97 1.44 -20.88 3.88
CA GLU A 97 1.56 -21.79 2.71
C GLU A 97 1.95 -21.06 1.42
N LEU A 98 1.49 -19.82 1.25
CA LEU A 98 1.84 -18.97 0.11
C LEU A 98 3.24 -18.35 0.30
N ILE A 99 3.61 -17.96 1.53
CA ILE A 99 4.98 -17.50 1.83
C ILE A 99 6.03 -18.60 1.57
N ASP A 100 5.75 -19.87 1.90
CA ASP A 100 6.68 -21.01 1.62
C ASP A 100 6.96 -21.23 0.12
N GLN A 101 6.15 -20.63 -0.76
CA GLN A 101 6.36 -20.67 -2.21
C GLN A 101 7.28 -19.55 -2.72
N LEU A 102 7.48 -18.47 -1.96
CA LEU A 102 8.38 -17.38 -2.34
C LEU A 102 9.83 -17.87 -2.42
N ASP A 103 10.55 -17.43 -3.44
CA ASP A 103 11.93 -17.87 -3.72
C ASP A 103 13.00 -17.10 -2.94
N GLY A 104 12.62 -16.08 -2.17
CA GLY A 104 13.55 -15.37 -1.31
C GLY A 104 12.84 -14.39 -0.39
N TRP A 105 13.63 -13.51 0.21
CA TRP A 105 13.18 -12.47 1.12
C TRP A 105 12.85 -11.15 0.41
N GLY A 106 12.26 -10.20 1.13
CA GLY A 106 11.86 -8.91 0.56
C GLY A 106 13.06 -8.08 0.11
N VAL A 107 12.82 -7.26 -0.91
CA VAL A 107 13.74 -6.21 -1.37
C VAL A 107 13.55 -4.91 -0.59
N PHE A 108 12.40 -4.69 0.06
CA PHE A 108 12.11 -3.46 0.84
C PHE A 108 11.58 -3.74 2.26
N MET A 109 11.51 -5.01 2.67
CA MET A 109 11.14 -5.39 4.04
C MET A 109 12.17 -4.92 5.10
N PRO A 110 11.75 -4.65 6.35
CA PRO A 110 12.67 -4.37 7.45
C PRO A 110 13.57 -5.57 7.79
N ILE A 111 14.76 -5.27 8.29
CA ILE A 111 15.71 -6.22 8.88
C ILE A 111 15.60 -6.10 10.40
N THR A 112 15.34 -7.22 11.06
CA THR A 112 15.22 -7.33 12.52
C THR A 112 16.33 -8.23 13.07
N VAL A 113 16.99 -7.80 14.14
CA VAL A 113 18.10 -8.51 14.78
C VAL A 113 17.85 -8.56 16.29
N PRO A 114 17.25 -9.65 16.82
CA PRO A 114 17.05 -9.82 18.25
C PRO A 114 18.36 -10.15 18.97
N PHE A 115 18.50 -9.70 20.22
CA PHE A 115 19.64 -9.95 21.09
C PHE A 115 19.23 -10.71 22.36
N THR A 116 20.19 -11.36 23.02
CA THR A 116 19.97 -12.11 24.27
C THR A 116 19.88 -11.23 25.52
N GLY A 117 19.99 -9.91 25.36
CA GLY A 117 19.87 -8.89 26.39
C GLY A 117 19.99 -7.48 25.80
N PRO A 118 19.86 -6.43 26.62
CA PRO A 118 19.86 -5.04 26.15
C PRO A 118 21.23 -4.58 25.63
N VAL A 119 21.17 -3.62 24.71
CA VAL A 119 22.34 -2.95 24.13
C VAL A 119 22.38 -1.49 24.58
N ASP A 120 23.57 -0.90 24.54
CA ASP A 120 23.77 0.53 24.73
C ASP A 120 23.26 1.30 23.52
N ILE A 121 22.16 2.03 23.69
CA ILE A 121 21.53 2.85 22.65
C ILE A 121 22.43 3.99 22.19
N GLU A 122 23.29 4.55 23.07
CA GLU A 122 24.25 5.60 22.69
C GLU A 122 25.27 5.06 21.67
N SER A 123 25.61 3.77 21.75
CA SER A 123 26.48 3.11 20.76
C SER A 123 25.84 2.97 19.37
N ILE A 124 24.51 3.01 19.26
CA ILE A 124 23.79 3.02 17.99
C ILE A 124 23.68 4.46 17.47
N THR A 125 23.11 5.38 18.26
CA THR A 125 22.80 6.74 17.81
C THR A 125 24.04 7.59 17.53
N SER A 126 25.16 7.34 18.22
CA SER A 126 26.43 8.01 17.93
C SER A 126 27.09 7.54 16.63
N ALA A 127 26.77 6.31 16.19
CA ALA A 127 27.33 5.68 15.00
C ALA A 127 26.42 5.78 13.76
N HIS A 128 25.18 6.25 13.94
CA HIS A 128 24.21 6.55 12.87
C HIS A 128 23.54 7.91 13.14
N PRO A 129 24.29 9.03 13.17
CA PRO A 129 23.69 10.35 13.34
C PRO A 129 22.88 10.74 12.09
N PRO A 130 21.82 11.55 12.21
CA PRO A 130 21.05 12.04 11.06
C PRO A 130 21.92 12.78 10.04
N ASP A 131 21.63 12.62 8.75
CA ASP A 131 22.38 13.19 7.61
C ASP A 131 23.87 12.78 7.50
N ASP A 132 24.26 11.67 8.15
CA ASP A 132 25.50 10.96 7.86
C ASP A 132 25.22 9.52 7.43
N PHE A 133 25.87 9.12 6.34
CA PHE A 133 25.77 7.78 5.74
C PHE A 133 27.17 7.19 5.48
N ALA A 134 28.21 7.74 6.11
CA ALA A 134 29.57 7.25 5.98
C ALA A 134 29.78 5.98 6.82
N PHE A 135 30.05 4.85 6.14
CA PHE A 135 30.24 3.51 6.73
C PHE A 135 31.40 3.32 7.73
N GLY A 136 32.01 4.39 8.26
CA GLY A 136 33.28 4.37 8.98
C GLY A 136 33.19 3.65 10.32
N ASP A 137 32.17 3.95 11.10
CA ASP A 137 32.00 3.58 12.51
C ASP A 137 30.64 2.96 12.86
N ASP A 138 29.86 2.57 11.84
CA ASP A 138 28.55 1.92 11.99
C ASP A 138 28.60 0.69 12.90
N VAL A 139 27.48 0.49 13.60
CA VAL A 139 27.17 -0.74 14.34
C VAL A 139 26.69 -1.90 13.46
N ILE A 140 26.21 -1.61 12.25
CA ILE A 140 25.60 -2.57 11.33
C ILE A 140 25.87 -2.18 9.87
N TYR A 141 26.22 -3.16 9.03
CA TYR A 141 26.28 -2.99 7.57
C TYR A 141 25.33 -3.95 6.87
N LEU A 142 24.81 -3.52 5.72
CA LEU A 142 24.20 -4.38 4.71
C LEU A 142 25.09 -4.38 3.46
N VAL A 143 25.55 -5.54 3.01
CA VAL A 143 26.60 -5.65 1.99
C VAL A 143 26.19 -6.66 0.92
N ASP A 144 26.28 -6.29 -0.36
CA ASP A 144 26.10 -7.22 -1.47
C ASP A 144 27.30 -8.19 -1.52
N VAL A 145 27.04 -9.49 -1.31
CA VAL A 145 28.07 -10.54 -1.32
C VAL A 145 27.86 -11.59 -2.42
N ASP A 146 26.91 -11.41 -3.33
CA ASP A 146 26.71 -12.32 -4.46
C ASP A 146 27.67 -11.98 -5.62
N PRO A 147 28.65 -12.83 -5.95
CA PRO A 147 29.60 -12.56 -7.05
C PRO A 147 28.98 -12.47 -8.44
N LYS A 148 27.68 -12.78 -8.60
CA LYS A 148 26.91 -12.60 -9.83
C LYS A 148 26.20 -11.25 -9.91
N SER A 149 26.07 -10.54 -8.79
CA SER A 149 25.38 -9.26 -8.74
C SER A 149 26.19 -8.17 -9.47
N PRO A 150 25.54 -7.28 -10.25
CA PRO A 150 26.20 -6.10 -10.80
C PRO A 150 26.80 -5.16 -9.74
N THR A 151 26.26 -5.18 -8.52
CA THR A 151 26.65 -4.35 -7.37
C THR A 151 27.50 -5.11 -6.34
N PHE A 152 28.12 -6.23 -6.74
CA PHE A 152 28.90 -7.09 -5.85
C PHE A 152 29.99 -6.32 -5.07
N GLY A 153 29.88 -6.34 -3.75
CA GLY A 153 30.78 -5.66 -2.83
C GLY A 153 30.40 -4.22 -2.48
N GLU A 154 29.26 -3.73 -2.95
CA GLU A 154 28.69 -2.45 -2.53
C GLU A 154 27.99 -2.57 -1.17
N PHE A 155 28.11 -1.51 -0.36
CA PHE A 155 27.40 -1.37 0.90
C PHE A 155 26.09 -0.63 0.63
N GLN A 156 25.02 -1.09 1.25
CA GLN A 156 23.67 -0.56 1.12
C GLN A 156 23.33 0.27 2.35
N HIS A 157 22.81 1.49 2.15
CA HIS A 157 22.45 2.38 3.24
C HIS A 157 21.17 1.92 3.95
N LEU A 158 21.14 2.11 5.27
CA LEU A 158 20.04 1.72 6.14
C LEU A 158 19.49 2.95 6.86
N ASP A 159 18.18 3.02 7.03
CA ASP A 159 17.60 3.83 8.10
C ASP A 159 17.76 3.09 9.43
N VAL A 160 18.39 3.78 10.39
CA VAL A 160 18.55 3.35 11.78
C VAL A 160 17.87 4.38 12.68
N GLY A 161 16.63 4.76 12.33
CA GLY A 161 15.85 5.74 13.08
C GLY A 161 16.14 7.19 12.71
N GLY A 162 16.57 7.44 11.47
CA GLY A 162 16.84 8.80 10.96
C GLY A 162 15.58 9.61 10.67
N GLY A 163 14.38 9.05 10.86
CA GLY A 163 13.09 9.69 10.55
C GLY A 163 12.52 9.34 9.17
N ASN A 164 13.15 8.42 8.43
CA ASN A 164 12.72 8.04 7.08
C ASN A 164 11.45 7.18 7.03
N TYR A 165 11.19 6.45 8.12
CA TYR A 165 10.03 5.56 8.29
C TYR A 165 9.32 5.90 9.61
N PRO A 166 8.69 7.08 9.71
CA PRO A 166 7.94 7.47 10.90
C PRO A 166 6.76 6.50 11.12
N VAL A 167 6.41 6.30 12.38
CA VAL A 167 5.30 5.44 12.84
C VAL A 167 4.24 6.21 13.62
N VAL A 168 4.41 7.53 13.72
CA VAL A 168 3.58 8.43 14.53
C VAL A 168 2.22 8.61 13.88
N LEU A 169 1.16 8.47 14.67
CA LEU A 169 -0.23 8.54 14.25
C LEU A 169 -0.74 9.98 14.30
N GLU A 170 -1.63 10.34 13.37
CA GLU A 170 -2.42 11.58 13.48
C GLU A 170 -3.66 11.36 14.35
N GLU A 171 -4.44 10.29 14.10
CA GLU A 171 -5.65 9.98 14.87
C GLU A 171 -5.41 8.84 15.88
N LEU A 172 -5.12 9.18 17.15
CA LEU A 172 -4.74 8.20 18.18
C LEU A 172 -5.90 7.24 18.56
N GLU A 173 -7.12 7.78 18.60
CA GLU A 173 -8.36 7.10 19.00
C GLU A 173 -9.02 6.32 17.86
N ARG A 174 -8.41 6.28 16.66
CA ARG A 174 -9.01 5.68 15.45
C ARG A 174 -9.29 4.17 15.54
N TYR A 175 -8.65 3.49 16.49
CA TYR A 175 -8.67 2.04 16.66
C TYR A 175 -9.81 1.52 17.55
N TRP A 176 -10.96 2.20 17.49
CA TRP A 176 -12.27 1.86 18.07
C TRP A 176 -12.37 1.82 19.60
N ASP A 177 -13.61 1.74 20.08
CA ASP A 177 -14.01 1.72 21.49
C ASP A 177 -13.16 0.79 22.37
N ASN A 178 -12.99 1.22 23.63
CA ASN A 178 -12.34 0.47 24.70
C ASN A 178 -10.87 0.06 24.40
N ASP A 179 -10.14 0.77 23.52
CA ASP A 179 -8.70 0.53 23.34
C ASP A 179 -7.88 0.96 24.59
N PRO A 180 -7.20 0.05 25.31
CA PRO A 180 -6.36 0.40 26.47
C PRO A 180 -5.12 1.22 26.08
N ARG A 181 -4.79 1.31 24.79
CA ARG A 181 -3.67 2.09 24.24
C ARG A 181 -4.14 3.26 23.36
N SER A 182 -5.40 3.69 23.50
CA SER A 182 -6.02 4.82 22.76
C SER A 182 -5.25 6.14 22.78
N VAL A 183 -4.41 6.38 23.80
CA VAL A 183 -3.59 7.59 23.96
C VAL A 183 -2.15 7.46 23.41
N THR A 184 -1.81 6.32 22.80
CA THR A 184 -0.48 6.08 22.23
C THR A 184 -0.34 6.71 20.84
N ASN A 185 0.80 7.37 20.61
CA ASN A 185 1.20 7.98 19.35
C ASN A 185 1.59 6.93 18.29
N SER A 186 1.70 5.66 18.65
CA SER A 186 2.05 4.55 17.76
C SER A 186 1.01 3.43 17.79
N LEU A 187 0.85 2.73 16.67
CA LEU A 187 0.11 1.45 16.62
C LEU A 187 1.03 0.26 16.98
N VAL A 188 2.34 0.44 16.86
CA VAL A 188 3.35 -0.64 16.76
C VAL A 188 4.47 -0.57 17.79
N PHE A 189 4.45 0.39 18.73
CA PHE A 189 5.39 0.46 19.84
C PHE A 189 4.67 0.93 21.10
N GLU A 190 5.12 0.42 22.25
CA GLU A 190 4.55 0.77 23.53
C GLU A 190 5.05 2.13 24.06
N GLU A 191 4.20 2.83 24.81
CA GLU A 191 4.43 4.17 25.35
C GLU A 191 3.92 4.35 26.79
N VAL A 192 3.22 3.37 27.35
CA VAL A 192 2.79 3.32 28.75
C VAL A 192 3.93 2.78 29.62
N ASP A 193 4.12 3.38 30.79
CA ASP A 193 4.95 2.80 31.86
C ASP A 193 4.03 2.21 32.93
N GLU A 194 4.04 0.89 33.05
CA GLU A 194 3.16 0.17 33.96
C GLU A 194 3.74 -0.01 35.37
N ASP A 195 5.06 0.13 35.53
CA ASP A 195 5.83 0.03 36.78
C ASP A 195 5.61 1.27 37.65
N LYS A 196 4.35 1.51 38.01
CA LYS A 196 3.84 2.67 38.74
C LYS A 196 4.56 2.85 40.08
N ASN A 197 5.15 1.78 40.62
CA ASN A 197 5.92 1.79 41.86
C ASN A 197 7.46 1.79 41.69
N GLY A 198 7.98 1.65 40.47
CA GLY A 198 9.39 1.80 40.13
C GLY A 198 10.31 0.69 40.66
N ASN A 199 9.79 -0.53 40.80
CA ASN A 199 10.54 -1.68 41.32
C ASN A 199 11.04 -2.64 40.22
N GLY A 200 10.56 -2.47 38.98
CA GLY A 200 10.97 -3.26 37.81
C GLY A 200 10.42 -4.69 37.81
N LYS A 201 9.22 -4.90 38.37
CA LYS A 201 8.49 -6.17 38.35
C LYS A 201 7.01 -5.89 38.19
N LEU A 202 6.32 -6.79 37.48
CA LEU A 202 4.88 -6.76 37.38
C LEU A 202 4.22 -7.03 38.73
N ASP A 203 3.58 -6.02 39.31
CA ASP A 203 2.68 -6.16 40.46
C ASP A 203 1.19 -6.15 40.04
N SER A 204 0.31 -6.57 40.94
CA SER A 204 -1.14 -6.64 40.67
C SER A 204 -1.73 -5.24 40.43
N GLY A 205 -2.37 -5.04 39.27
CA GLY A 205 -2.91 -3.75 38.82
C GLY A 205 -1.91 -2.85 38.08
N GLU A 206 -0.71 -3.35 37.78
CA GLU A 206 0.24 -2.68 36.88
C GLU A 206 -0.07 -3.00 35.42
N ASP A 207 -0.22 -4.29 35.08
CA ASP A 207 -0.74 -4.84 33.83
C ASP A 207 -2.10 -4.20 33.45
N THR A 208 -2.10 -3.30 32.46
CA THR A 208 -3.28 -2.49 32.10
C THR A 208 -4.03 -2.95 30.85
N ASP A 209 -3.42 -3.77 29.99
CA ASP A 209 -4.09 -4.38 28.83
C ASP A 209 -4.25 -5.91 28.93
N ALA A 210 -3.74 -6.53 30.01
CA ALA A 210 -3.81 -7.95 30.33
C ALA A 210 -2.95 -8.88 29.44
N ASP A 211 -1.87 -8.36 28.84
CA ASP A 211 -0.96 -9.18 28.04
C ASP A 211 0.03 -10.03 28.88
N GLY A 212 0.19 -9.71 30.17
CA GLY A 212 1.05 -10.41 31.12
C GLY A 212 2.52 -9.97 31.13
N LEU A 213 2.86 -8.85 30.50
CA LEU A 213 4.19 -8.22 30.55
C LEU A 213 4.20 -7.05 31.55
N LEU A 214 5.36 -6.42 31.73
CA LEU A 214 5.49 -5.15 32.44
C LEU A 214 5.93 -4.11 31.44
N ASP A 215 4.99 -3.32 30.96
CA ASP A 215 5.28 -2.41 29.86
C ASP A 215 6.17 -1.24 30.27
N LYS A 216 7.03 -0.88 29.32
CA LYS A 216 7.92 0.27 29.38
C LYS A 216 7.86 1.04 28.07
N PRO A 217 7.79 2.38 28.09
CA PRO A 217 7.76 3.18 26.88
C PRO A 217 9.00 2.90 26.03
N ASN A 218 8.81 2.73 24.73
CA ASN A 218 9.89 2.49 23.77
C ASN A 218 10.66 3.78 23.42
N TYR A 219 10.92 4.60 24.43
CA TYR A 219 11.57 5.90 24.33
C TYR A 219 13.09 5.82 24.47
N LEU A 220 13.79 6.81 23.90
CA LEU A 220 15.23 7.04 24.07
C LEU A 220 15.61 7.09 25.56
N PRO A 221 16.76 6.53 25.99
CA PRO A 221 17.16 6.53 27.40
C PRO A 221 17.17 7.94 28.01
N GLY A 222 16.49 8.10 29.14
CA GLY A 222 16.38 9.39 29.84
C GLY A 222 15.28 10.32 29.32
N SER A 223 14.61 9.99 28.23
CA SER A 223 13.46 10.75 27.72
C SER A 223 12.17 10.32 28.44
N THR A 224 11.56 11.26 29.17
CA THR A 224 10.25 11.09 29.83
C THR A 224 9.35 12.30 29.52
N PRO A 225 8.92 12.47 28.26
CA PRO A 225 8.00 13.55 27.87
C PRO A 225 6.66 13.42 28.59
N ALA A 226 5.92 14.53 28.70
CA ALA A 226 4.60 14.53 29.30
C ALA A 226 3.57 13.85 28.39
N ALA A 227 2.49 13.31 28.94
CA ALA A 227 1.47 12.59 28.17
C ALA A 227 0.79 13.47 27.09
N ASP A 228 0.65 14.78 27.37
CA ASP A 228 0.12 15.82 26.50
C ASP A 228 1.17 16.47 25.57
N ASP A 229 2.46 16.17 25.75
CA ASP A 229 3.55 16.59 24.87
C ASP A 229 3.72 15.61 23.71
N LEU A 230 2.77 15.62 22.78
CA LEU A 230 2.75 14.68 21.65
C LEU A 230 4.01 14.77 20.77
N ALA A 231 4.56 15.98 20.59
CA ALA A 231 5.80 16.18 19.83
C ALA A 231 7.02 15.63 20.57
N GLY A 232 7.17 15.91 21.88
CA GLY A 232 8.24 15.33 22.69
C GLY A 232 8.15 13.80 22.79
N ARG A 233 6.93 13.22 22.79
CA ARG A 233 6.69 11.78 22.69
C ARG A 233 7.10 11.20 21.34
N ALA A 234 6.80 11.89 20.24
CA ALA A 234 7.24 11.51 18.90
C ALA A 234 8.77 11.54 18.79
N ASP A 235 9.43 12.60 19.26
CA ASP A 235 10.90 12.75 19.25
C ASP A 235 11.62 11.75 20.17
N ALA A 236 10.95 11.31 21.23
CA ALA A 236 11.49 10.29 22.13
C ALA A 236 11.37 8.87 21.57
N LEU A 237 10.45 8.58 20.64
CA LEU A 237 10.12 7.23 20.21
C LEU A 237 11.22 6.59 19.36
N MET A 238 11.77 5.47 19.84
CA MET A 238 12.76 4.70 19.07
C MET A 238 12.04 3.83 18.02
N THR A 239 12.27 4.11 16.74
CA THR A 239 11.83 3.23 15.64
C THR A 239 12.86 2.15 15.29
N PHE A 240 14.12 2.37 15.69
CA PHE A 240 15.26 1.52 15.36
C PHE A 240 15.60 0.46 16.41
N TRP A 241 15.08 0.59 17.64
CA TRP A 241 15.29 -0.37 18.72
C TRP A 241 13.98 -0.62 19.44
N GLU A 242 13.70 -1.87 19.72
CA GLU A 242 12.55 -2.31 20.49
C GLU A 242 13.01 -2.94 21.81
N ARG A 243 12.50 -2.39 22.93
CA ARG A 243 12.93 -2.76 24.29
C ARG A 243 12.43 -4.12 24.76
N GLU A 244 11.18 -4.44 24.42
CA GLU A 244 10.43 -5.60 24.93
C GLU A 244 11.13 -6.94 24.62
N THR A 245 11.59 -7.12 23.36
CA THR A 245 12.29 -8.32 22.87
C THR A 245 13.78 -8.11 22.66
N ASN A 246 14.30 -6.90 22.91
CA ASN A 246 15.68 -6.48 22.66
C ASN A 246 16.07 -6.63 21.18
N THR A 247 15.31 -6.00 20.29
CA THR A 247 15.45 -6.14 18.84
C THR A 247 15.88 -4.84 18.18
N LEU A 248 17.00 -4.88 17.45
CA LEU A 248 17.40 -3.84 16.49
C LEU A 248 16.54 -3.99 15.24
N ILE A 249 15.98 -2.89 14.76
CA ILE A 249 15.14 -2.79 13.57
C ILE A 249 15.79 -1.77 12.63
N VAL A 250 16.12 -2.16 11.40
CA VAL A 250 16.70 -1.27 10.38
C VAL A 250 16.05 -1.51 9.03
N ARG A 251 16.05 -0.52 8.14
CA ARG A 251 15.35 -0.60 6.84
C ARG A 251 16.24 -0.16 5.68
N PRO A 252 16.26 -0.87 4.54
CA PRO A 252 16.97 -0.39 3.34
C PRO A 252 16.45 0.99 2.91
N MET A 253 17.34 1.97 2.72
CA MET A 253 16.94 3.31 2.27
C MET A 253 16.27 3.29 0.88
N VAL A 254 16.66 2.34 0.04
CA VAL A 254 16.09 2.07 -1.29
C VAL A 254 15.91 0.56 -1.48
N PRO A 255 15.01 0.10 -2.36
CA PRO A 255 14.78 -1.32 -2.60
C PRO A 255 16.01 -2.04 -3.17
N LEU A 256 16.39 -3.11 -2.49
CA LEU A 256 17.51 -3.97 -2.83
C LEU A 256 17.33 -4.60 -4.22
N ARG A 257 18.45 -5.03 -4.84
CA ARG A 257 18.37 -5.87 -6.03
C ARG A 257 17.72 -7.21 -5.71
N GLN A 258 16.80 -7.66 -6.56
CA GLN A 258 16.19 -8.99 -6.56
C GLN A 258 17.24 -10.11 -6.78
N ARG A 259 16.91 -11.36 -6.41
CA ARG A 259 17.75 -12.56 -6.63
C ARG A 259 19.21 -12.44 -6.15
N THR A 260 19.47 -11.58 -5.17
CA THR A 260 20.83 -11.19 -4.73
C THR A 260 21.03 -11.58 -3.26
N THR A 261 22.18 -12.19 -2.94
CA THR A 261 22.54 -12.54 -1.56
C THR A 261 23.27 -11.38 -0.89
N TYR A 262 22.69 -10.84 0.17
CA TYR A 262 23.29 -9.81 1.03
C TYR A 262 23.80 -10.42 2.33
N ALA A 263 24.88 -9.86 2.86
CA ALA A 263 25.36 -10.09 4.21
C ALA A 263 24.92 -8.93 5.11
N VAL A 264 24.26 -9.25 6.23
CA VAL A 264 24.09 -8.33 7.36
C VAL A 264 25.26 -8.55 8.32
N VAL A 265 25.97 -7.48 8.67
CA VAL A 265 27.19 -7.53 9.45
C VAL A 265 27.04 -6.67 10.69
N ILE A 266 26.88 -7.30 11.85
CA ILE A 266 26.90 -6.62 13.15
C ILE A 266 28.37 -6.41 13.56
N THR A 267 28.74 -5.16 13.82
CA THR A 267 30.11 -4.82 14.21
C THR A 267 30.29 -4.87 15.73
N ARG A 268 31.54 -4.97 16.17
CA ARG A 268 31.96 -4.91 17.58
C ARG A 268 31.84 -3.50 18.17
N ARG A 269 31.34 -2.53 17.40
CA ARG A 269 31.03 -1.17 17.87
C ARG A 269 29.70 -1.14 18.62
N LEU A 270 28.74 -2.01 18.26
CA LEU A 270 27.54 -2.23 19.05
C LEU A 270 27.92 -2.79 20.43
N LYS A 271 27.51 -2.10 21.50
CA LYS A 271 27.86 -2.48 22.88
C LYS A 271 26.67 -3.00 23.66
N ASP A 272 26.93 -3.83 24.67
CA ASP A 272 26.02 -4.02 25.79
C ASP A 272 26.04 -2.79 26.72
N GLU A 273 25.08 -2.73 27.67
CA GLU A 273 24.99 -1.65 28.68
C GLU A 273 26.25 -1.53 29.60
N LYS A 274 27.25 -2.40 29.45
CA LYS A 274 28.54 -2.37 30.17
C LYS A 274 29.69 -1.93 29.25
N GLY A 275 29.37 -1.40 28.07
CA GLY A 275 30.34 -0.94 27.07
C GLY A 275 31.15 -2.07 26.41
N GLN A 276 30.77 -3.34 26.59
CA GLN A 276 31.45 -4.48 25.96
C GLN A 276 30.82 -4.77 24.59
N PRO A 277 31.61 -5.15 23.57
CA PRO A 277 31.05 -5.56 22.29
C PRO A 277 30.06 -6.72 22.43
N VAL A 278 28.94 -6.65 21.70
CA VAL A 278 28.09 -7.82 21.45
C VAL A 278 28.87 -8.90 20.68
N GLY A 279 28.35 -10.12 20.65
CA GLY A 279 29.00 -11.25 19.99
C GLY A 279 28.08 -12.22 19.26
N SER A 280 28.72 -13.27 18.73
CA SER A 280 28.05 -14.40 18.10
C SER A 280 27.51 -15.38 19.15
N PRO A 281 26.33 -16.01 18.93
CA PRO A 281 25.91 -17.17 19.71
C PRO A 281 26.68 -18.46 19.37
N PHE A 282 27.56 -18.44 18.36
CA PHE A 282 28.37 -19.57 17.90
C PHE A 282 29.87 -19.33 18.15
N PRO A 283 30.73 -20.37 18.14
CA PRO A 283 32.19 -20.24 18.24
C PRO A 283 32.82 -19.40 17.10
N PHE A 284 32.07 -19.18 16.02
CA PHE A 284 32.48 -18.39 14.87
C PHE A 284 31.59 -17.17 14.69
N LYS A 285 32.04 -16.21 13.87
CA LYS A 285 31.32 -14.97 13.54
C LYS A 285 30.05 -15.18 12.70
N ASN A 286 29.67 -16.41 12.35
CA ASN A 286 28.48 -16.74 11.57
C ASN A 286 27.95 -18.13 11.95
N HIS A 287 26.72 -18.45 11.52
CA HIS A 287 26.24 -19.83 11.50
C HIS A 287 26.89 -20.61 10.35
N GLU A 288 27.34 -21.85 10.60
CA GLU A 288 28.17 -22.63 9.66
C GLU A 288 27.54 -22.83 8.27
N MET A 289 26.21 -22.98 8.21
CA MET A 289 25.46 -23.08 6.93
C MET A 289 25.59 -21.86 6.01
N GLN A 290 26.14 -20.74 6.50
CA GLN A 290 26.31 -19.49 5.75
C GLN A 290 27.78 -19.16 5.45
N THR A 291 28.75 -19.97 5.88
CA THR A 291 30.18 -19.69 5.64
C THR A 291 30.49 -19.48 4.16
N ASP A 292 30.02 -20.38 3.29
CA ASP A 292 30.32 -20.33 1.85
C ASP A 292 29.79 -19.04 1.19
N ALA A 293 28.60 -18.58 1.60
CA ALA A 293 28.01 -17.33 1.11
C ALA A 293 28.70 -16.09 1.68
N LEU A 294 29.27 -16.18 2.90
CA LEU A 294 30.03 -15.11 3.55
C LEU A 294 31.53 -15.13 3.20
N ALA A 295 32.03 -16.13 2.47
CA ALA A 295 33.43 -16.24 2.09
C ALA A 295 34.00 -14.99 1.36
N PRO A 296 33.24 -14.25 0.52
CA PRO A 296 33.74 -13.02 -0.09
C PRO A 296 33.89 -11.84 0.89
N LEU A 297 33.20 -11.87 2.04
CA LEU A 297 32.99 -10.71 2.91
C LEU A 297 34.31 -10.09 3.40
N ALA A 298 35.30 -10.90 3.76
CA ALA A 298 36.61 -10.41 4.21
C ALA A 298 37.30 -9.52 3.15
N GLY A 299 37.20 -9.89 1.88
CA GLY A 299 37.72 -9.11 0.76
C GLY A 299 36.90 -7.85 0.51
N VAL A 300 35.58 -7.91 0.66
CA VAL A 300 34.67 -6.78 0.50
C VAL A 300 34.89 -5.72 1.58
N LEU A 301 34.86 -6.11 2.86
CA LEU A 301 35.10 -5.21 4.01
C LEU A 301 36.43 -4.45 3.83
N SER A 302 37.50 -5.16 3.46
CA SER A 302 38.85 -4.58 3.32
C SER A 302 38.93 -3.46 2.27
N LYS A 303 38.07 -3.47 1.25
CA LYS A 303 38.01 -2.41 0.22
C LYS A 303 37.41 -1.11 0.78
N GLN A 304 36.50 -1.20 1.74
CA GLN A 304 35.89 -0.05 2.44
C GLN A 304 36.66 0.33 3.72
N GLY A 305 37.89 -0.16 3.90
CA GLY A 305 38.70 0.10 5.09
C GLY A 305 38.24 -0.62 6.37
N GLN A 306 37.25 -1.50 6.28
CA GLN A 306 36.72 -2.28 7.40
C GLN A 306 37.47 -3.61 7.57
N SER A 307 37.64 -4.07 8.81
CA SER A 307 38.29 -5.35 9.11
C SER A 307 37.26 -6.44 9.44
N LEU A 308 37.56 -7.69 9.06
CA LEU A 308 36.83 -8.83 9.57
C LEU A 308 36.98 -8.96 11.09
N ASP A 309 38.07 -8.46 11.68
CA ASP A 309 38.28 -8.46 13.13
C ASP A 309 37.24 -7.61 13.87
N ASP A 310 36.72 -6.56 13.24
CA ASP A 310 35.67 -5.68 13.79
C ASP A 310 34.26 -6.27 13.68
N VAL A 311 34.08 -7.44 13.06
CA VAL A 311 32.78 -8.14 12.99
C VAL A 311 32.50 -8.90 14.29
N ALA A 312 31.32 -8.66 14.87
CA ALA A 312 30.78 -9.39 16.01
C ALA A 312 29.99 -10.64 15.55
N PHE A 313 29.10 -10.43 14.57
CA PHE A 313 28.31 -11.49 13.93
C PHE A 313 27.94 -11.10 12.49
N ALA A 314 27.82 -12.08 11.60
CA ALA A 314 27.33 -11.91 10.24
C ALA A 314 26.41 -13.07 9.82
N PHE A 315 25.37 -12.74 9.06
CA PHE A 315 24.43 -13.69 8.46
C PHE A 315 24.05 -13.21 7.05
N THR A 316 23.48 -14.09 6.24
CA THR A 316 23.00 -13.76 4.89
C THR A 316 21.49 -13.85 4.74
N PHE A 317 20.96 -13.11 3.77
CA PHE A 317 19.66 -13.40 3.18
C PHE A 317 19.72 -13.19 1.67
N THR A 318 18.95 -14.00 0.92
CA THR A 318 18.81 -13.86 -0.52
C THR A 318 17.44 -13.26 -0.86
N THR A 319 17.40 -12.19 -1.64
CA THR A 319 16.16 -11.53 -2.06
C THR A 319 15.39 -12.34 -3.11
N GLN A 320 14.06 -12.24 -3.09
CA GLN A 320 13.15 -12.92 -4.01
C GLN A 320 13.26 -12.40 -5.46
N THR A 321 12.58 -13.08 -6.38
CA THR A 321 12.30 -12.58 -7.74
C THR A 321 11.19 -11.53 -7.72
N ILE A 322 11.38 -10.44 -8.47
CA ILE A 322 10.35 -9.41 -8.70
C ILE A 322 9.93 -9.40 -10.18
N GLU A 323 10.88 -9.35 -11.11
CA GLU A 323 10.60 -9.02 -12.53
C GLU A 323 9.97 -10.14 -13.36
N SER A 324 10.30 -11.42 -13.10
CA SER A 324 10.09 -12.47 -14.12
C SER A 324 8.62 -12.74 -14.42
N SER A 325 7.75 -12.57 -13.41
CA SER A 325 6.31 -12.71 -13.57
C SER A 325 5.70 -11.60 -14.44
N TRP A 326 6.17 -10.37 -14.28
CA TRP A 326 5.76 -9.23 -15.11
C TRP A 326 6.23 -9.40 -16.55
N LEU A 327 7.50 -9.77 -16.75
CA LEU A 327 8.05 -10.09 -18.07
C LEU A 327 7.24 -11.21 -18.75
N ALA A 328 6.97 -12.31 -18.03
CA ALA A 328 6.28 -13.47 -18.59
C ALA A 328 4.83 -13.19 -18.98
N VAL A 329 4.08 -12.42 -18.17
CA VAL A 329 2.68 -12.08 -18.46
C VAL A 329 2.59 -11.03 -19.58
N ARG A 330 3.43 -10.01 -19.58
CA ARG A 330 3.50 -9.01 -20.68
C ARG A 330 3.89 -9.71 -21.99
N ASP A 331 4.96 -10.50 -22.02
CA ASP A 331 5.31 -11.30 -23.20
C ASP A 331 4.15 -12.22 -23.61
N GLY A 332 3.43 -12.80 -22.65
CA GLY A 332 2.23 -13.60 -22.87
C GLY A 332 1.13 -12.88 -23.64
N LEU A 333 0.79 -11.64 -23.25
CA LEU A 333 -0.12 -10.78 -24.02
C LEU A 333 0.35 -10.60 -25.47
N TYR A 334 1.65 -10.41 -25.69
CA TYR A 334 2.22 -10.24 -27.04
C TYR A 334 2.44 -11.57 -27.79
N GLY A 335 1.96 -12.71 -27.26
CA GLY A 335 2.05 -14.02 -27.92
C GLY A 335 3.43 -14.68 -27.81
N LEU A 336 4.23 -14.28 -26.82
CA LEU A 336 5.60 -14.71 -26.59
C LEU A 336 5.75 -15.50 -25.27
N GLY A 337 6.90 -16.14 -25.12
CA GLY A 337 7.29 -16.82 -23.88
C GLY A 337 6.38 -17.99 -23.48
N VAL A 338 6.37 -18.26 -22.17
CA VAL A 338 5.59 -19.36 -21.55
C VAL A 338 4.09 -19.08 -21.55
N GLN A 339 3.70 -17.80 -21.43
CA GLN A 339 2.31 -17.37 -21.33
C GLN A 339 1.67 -16.98 -22.68
N LYS A 340 2.30 -17.32 -23.81
CA LYS A 340 1.84 -16.91 -25.16
C LYS A 340 0.36 -17.22 -25.47
N HIS A 341 -0.24 -18.21 -24.81
CA HIS A 341 -1.66 -18.56 -24.97
C HIS A 341 -2.59 -17.44 -24.49
N ILE A 342 -2.11 -16.52 -23.64
CA ILE A 342 -2.84 -15.34 -23.22
C ILE A 342 -3.12 -14.46 -24.44
N GLY A 343 -2.10 -14.08 -25.20
CA GLY A 343 -2.25 -13.27 -26.42
C GLY A 343 -3.04 -13.97 -27.54
N GLU A 344 -3.05 -15.31 -27.56
CA GLU A 344 -3.86 -16.14 -28.47
C GLU A 344 -5.36 -16.15 -28.08
N GLN A 345 -5.68 -16.09 -26.77
CA GLN A 345 -7.07 -16.13 -26.25
C GLN A 345 -7.68 -14.73 -26.08
N PHE A 346 -6.85 -13.73 -25.82
CA PHE A 346 -7.23 -12.34 -25.62
C PHE A 346 -6.60 -11.51 -26.75
N PRO A 347 -7.21 -11.44 -27.94
CA PRO A 347 -6.71 -10.62 -29.03
C PRO A 347 -6.72 -9.14 -28.64
N ALA A 348 -5.88 -8.34 -29.29
CA ALA A 348 -5.85 -6.90 -29.11
C ALA A 348 -7.02 -6.24 -29.86
N GLU A 349 -8.25 -6.45 -29.43
CA GLU A 349 -9.48 -5.98 -30.08
C GLU A 349 -10.46 -5.40 -29.05
N LEU A 350 -11.27 -4.42 -29.47
CA LEU A 350 -12.44 -4.02 -28.68
C LEU A 350 -13.53 -5.08 -28.80
N GLY A 351 -14.21 -5.34 -27.68
CA GLY A 351 -15.39 -6.20 -27.66
C GLY A 351 -16.67 -5.46 -28.05
N GLY A 352 -16.77 -4.16 -27.73
CA GLY A 352 -17.91 -3.34 -28.14
C GLY A 352 -17.87 -1.90 -27.64
N VAL A 353 -18.80 -1.09 -28.15
CA VAL A 353 -19.18 0.23 -27.62
C VAL A 353 -20.65 0.19 -27.18
N GLU A 354 -20.97 0.89 -26.10
CA GLU A 354 -22.31 0.96 -25.51
C GLU A 354 -23.06 2.21 -26.02
N PRO A 355 -24.37 2.13 -26.29
CA PRO A 355 -25.15 3.29 -26.74
C PRO A 355 -25.30 4.31 -25.60
N LEU A 356 -25.08 5.59 -25.90
CA LEU A 356 -25.21 6.72 -24.98
C LEU A 356 -26.48 7.55 -25.24
N LEU A 357 -26.91 7.65 -26.50
CA LEU A 357 -28.07 8.43 -26.92
C LEU A 357 -29.28 7.53 -27.23
N ASP A 358 -30.46 7.94 -26.78
CA ASP A 358 -31.73 7.37 -27.25
C ASP A 358 -32.15 8.02 -28.56
N ILE A 359 -32.00 7.31 -29.67
CA ILE A 359 -32.27 7.81 -31.04
C ILE A 359 -33.66 7.41 -31.57
N ARG A 360 -34.55 6.88 -30.73
CA ARG A 360 -35.90 6.41 -31.12
C ARG A 360 -36.82 7.57 -31.51
N ASP A 361 -37.79 7.31 -32.40
CA ASP A 361 -38.79 8.31 -32.79
C ASP A 361 -39.48 8.95 -31.57
N GLY A 362 -39.50 10.28 -31.52
CA GLY A 362 -40.13 11.06 -30.43
C GLY A 362 -39.22 11.40 -29.25
N THR A 363 -37.92 11.10 -29.33
CA THR A 363 -36.89 11.45 -28.33
C THR A 363 -36.05 12.67 -28.80
N PRO A 364 -35.24 13.30 -27.93
CA PRO A 364 -34.40 14.44 -28.32
C PRO A 364 -33.40 14.16 -29.45
N PHE A 365 -32.94 12.92 -29.60
CA PHE A 365 -31.94 12.52 -30.61
C PHE A 365 -32.54 11.73 -31.79
N ALA A 366 -33.87 11.76 -31.96
CA ALA A 366 -34.55 11.08 -33.06
C ALA A 366 -33.97 11.49 -34.43
N GLY A 367 -33.48 10.51 -35.20
CA GLY A 367 -32.87 10.73 -36.52
C GLY A 367 -31.35 10.92 -36.52
N ARG A 368 -30.67 10.95 -35.36
CA ARG A 368 -29.20 10.81 -35.30
C ARG A 368 -28.80 9.44 -35.86
N LYS A 369 -27.69 9.39 -36.60
CA LYS A 369 -27.20 8.15 -37.24
C LYS A 369 -26.52 7.18 -36.26
N SER A 370 -25.79 7.73 -35.29
CA SER A 370 -25.06 6.97 -34.27
C SER A 370 -25.66 7.21 -32.88
N PRO A 371 -25.91 6.15 -32.10
CA PRO A 371 -26.24 6.26 -30.68
C PRO A 371 -25.01 6.25 -29.76
N PHE A 372 -23.80 5.96 -30.28
CA PHE A 372 -22.61 5.64 -29.47
C PHE A 372 -21.80 6.87 -29.04
N ILE A 373 -21.90 7.97 -29.81
CA ILE A 373 -21.24 9.24 -29.53
C ILE A 373 -22.19 10.17 -28.79
N MET A 374 -21.74 10.70 -27.65
CA MET A 374 -22.35 11.82 -26.94
C MET A 374 -21.40 13.02 -26.99
N HIS A 375 -21.74 14.06 -27.77
CA HIS A 375 -20.93 15.29 -27.81
C HIS A 375 -21.07 16.09 -26.51
N HIS A 376 -20.18 17.07 -26.31
CA HIS A 376 -20.32 18.04 -25.23
C HIS A 376 -21.71 18.72 -25.25
N GLU A 377 -22.13 19.23 -26.40
CA GLU A 377 -23.38 19.97 -26.51
C GLU A 377 -24.63 19.09 -26.30
N ASP A 378 -24.55 17.77 -26.57
CA ASP A 378 -25.62 16.80 -26.30
C ASP A 378 -25.91 16.64 -24.79
N TRP A 379 -24.88 16.84 -23.94
CA TRP A 379 -24.96 16.56 -22.50
C TRP A 379 -24.82 17.80 -21.60
N SER A 380 -24.36 18.94 -22.13
CA SER A 380 -24.07 20.16 -21.37
C SER A 380 -25.21 20.64 -20.45
N GLY A 381 -26.48 20.55 -20.89
CA GLY A 381 -27.64 20.89 -20.05
C GLY A 381 -27.96 19.88 -18.95
N ALA A 382 -27.57 18.62 -19.14
CA ALA A 382 -27.69 17.57 -18.12
C ALA A 382 -26.54 17.66 -17.11
N LEU A 383 -25.31 17.98 -17.54
CA LEU A 383 -24.14 18.18 -16.69
C LEU A 383 -24.44 19.12 -15.52
N SER A 384 -24.92 20.33 -15.79
CA SER A 384 -25.18 21.33 -14.73
C SER A 384 -26.16 20.81 -13.68
N LEU A 385 -27.18 20.04 -14.10
CA LEU A 385 -28.18 19.44 -13.21
C LEU A 385 -27.61 18.27 -12.40
N ILE A 386 -26.89 17.35 -13.05
CA ILE A 386 -26.27 16.19 -12.39
C ILE A 386 -25.17 16.66 -11.40
N ALA A 387 -24.32 17.61 -11.81
CA ALA A 387 -23.29 18.17 -10.94
C ALA A 387 -23.90 18.89 -9.73
N SER A 388 -24.98 19.65 -9.92
CA SER A 388 -25.69 20.33 -8.81
C SER A 388 -26.38 19.34 -7.86
N GLN A 389 -26.98 18.27 -8.40
CA GLN A 389 -27.83 17.33 -7.65
C GLN A 389 -27.04 16.21 -6.96
N PHE A 390 -25.98 15.70 -7.58
CA PHE A 390 -25.24 14.51 -7.12
C PHE A 390 -23.77 14.79 -6.78
N LEU A 391 -23.15 15.83 -7.36
CA LEU A 391 -21.74 16.18 -7.09
C LEU A 391 -21.59 17.40 -6.14
N ASN A 392 -22.69 17.84 -5.51
CA ASN A 392 -22.75 19.00 -4.61
C ASN A 392 -22.19 20.31 -5.19
N ALA A 393 -22.11 20.45 -6.52
CA ALA A 393 -21.59 21.65 -7.16
C ALA A 393 -22.59 22.81 -6.99
N LYS A 394 -22.22 23.81 -6.17
CA LYS A 394 -23.11 24.97 -5.91
C LYS A 394 -23.32 25.76 -7.22
N PRO A 395 -24.56 26.12 -7.61
CA PRO A 395 -24.78 27.02 -8.74
C PRO A 395 -24.05 28.36 -8.58
N GLY A 396 -23.28 28.78 -9.59
CA GLY A 396 -22.42 29.98 -9.53
C GLY A 396 -21.10 29.80 -8.75
N SER A 397 -20.72 28.57 -8.43
CA SER A 397 -19.37 28.25 -7.92
C SER A 397 -18.32 28.33 -9.04
N ALA A 398 -17.11 28.76 -8.70
CA ALA A 398 -15.96 28.75 -9.60
C ALA A 398 -15.61 27.32 -10.02
N LEU A 399 -15.77 26.35 -9.12
CA LEU A 399 -15.64 24.92 -9.42
C LEU A 399 -16.57 24.50 -10.57
N LEU A 400 -17.87 24.84 -10.50
CA LEU A 400 -18.83 24.50 -11.56
C LEU A 400 -18.51 25.26 -12.86
N GLU A 401 -18.15 26.55 -12.77
CA GLU A 401 -17.74 27.37 -13.92
C GLU A 401 -16.51 26.77 -14.64
N LYS A 402 -15.50 26.30 -13.89
CA LYS A 402 -14.29 25.66 -14.42
C LYS A 402 -14.58 24.28 -15.02
N LEU A 403 -15.45 23.48 -14.39
CA LEU A 403 -15.90 22.20 -14.92
C LEU A 403 -16.64 22.38 -16.25
N GLU A 404 -17.67 23.23 -16.30
CA GLU A 404 -18.44 23.54 -17.50
C GLU A 404 -17.57 24.16 -18.61
N MET A 405 -16.57 24.98 -18.24
CA MET A 405 -15.57 25.50 -19.18
C MET A 405 -14.68 24.39 -19.75
N GLY A 406 -14.17 23.49 -18.90
CA GLY A 406 -13.35 22.34 -19.32
C GLY A 406 -14.08 21.43 -20.30
N HIS A 407 -15.37 21.17 -20.06
CA HIS A 407 -16.18 20.34 -20.96
C HIS A 407 -16.33 20.92 -22.38
N LYS A 408 -16.18 22.24 -22.61
CA LYS A 408 -16.23 22.85 -23.96
C LYS A 408 -15.05 22.45 -24.85
N TYR A 409 -13.97 21.95 -24.27
CA TYR A 409 -12.82 21.41 -25.01
C TYR A 409 -12.99 19.94 -25.43
N ILE A 410 -14.06 19.28 -24.98
CA ILE A 410 -14.38 17.89 -25.34
C ILE A 410 -15.18 17.87 -26.65
N ASP A 411 -14.79 16.98 -27.56
CA ASP A 411 -15.54 16.68 -28.78
C ASP A 411 -16.71 15.74 -28.47
N TYR A 412 -16.40 14.61 -27.84
CA TYR A 412 -17.38 13.61 -27.43
C TYR A 412 -16.84 12.64 -26.36
N HIS A 413 -17.78 11.92 -25.76
CA HIS A 413 -17.58 10.80 -24.85
C HIS A 413 -17.95 9.48 -25.57
N ILE A 414 -17.24 8.40 -25.25
CA ILE A 414 -17.52 7.01 -25.63
C ILE A 414 -17.48 6.15 -24.36
N VAL A 415 -18.39 5.18 -24.23
CA VAL A 415 -18.26 4.06 -23.29
C VAL A 415 -18.13 2.77 -24.11
N GLY A 416 -17.20 1.91 -23.76
CA GLY A 416 -17.02 0.63 -24.42
C GLY A 416 -16.39 -0.42 -23.52
N TRP A 417 -16.02 -1.56 -24.09
CA TRP A 417 -15.40 -2.66 -23.36
C TRP A 417 -14.47 -3.52 -24.21
N TYR A 418 -13.60 -4.24 -23.50
CA TYR A 418 -12.74 -5.30 -24.04
C TYR A 418 -12.70 -6.46 -23.04
N ASP A 419 -12.25 -7.63 -23.48
CA ASP A 419 -12.01 -8.77 -22.59
C ASP A 419 -10.52 -8.82 -22.21
N ALA A 420 -10.25 -8.94 -20.92
CA ALA A 420 -8.92 -9.02 -20.31
C ALA A 420 -8.67 -10.40 -19.69
N PRO A 421 -7.41 -10.89 -19.69
CA PRO A 421 -7.03 -12.12 -19.01
C PRO A 421 -7.00 -11.95 -17.49
N GLN A 422 -7.75 -12.78 -16.79
CA GLN A 422 -7.81 -12.82 -15.34
C GLN A 422 -7.13 -14.10 -14.83
N LEU A 423 -6.09 -13.90 -14.01
CA LEU A 423 -5.10 -14.93 -13.62
C LEU A 423 -5.39 -15.62 -12.28
N PHE A 424 -6.35 -15.13 -11.49
CA PHE A 424 -6.81 -15.81 -10.28
C PHE A 424 -8.26 -16.32 -10.37
N GLU A 425 -8.53 -17.45 -9.73
CA GLU A 425 -9.89 -17.99 -9.61
C GLU A 425 -10.67 -17.20 -8.55
N ARG A 426 -11.71 -16.48 -8.96
CA ARG A 426 -12.61 -15.73 -8.06
C ARG A 426 -13.81 -16.55 -7.57
N TRP A 427 -14.28 -17.50 -8.39
CA TRP A 427 -15.54 -18.20 -8.16
C TRP A 427 -15.31 -19.70 -7.98
N HIS A 428 -16.09 -20.31 -7.10
CA HIS A 428 -16.28 -21.76 -7.08
C HIS A 428 -17.20 -22.21 -8.23
N PRO A 429 -17.18 -23.49 -8.64
CA PRO A 429 -18.03 -24.00 -9.72
C PRO A 429 -19.55 -23.91 -9.47
N ASP A 430 -19.98 -23.63 -8.24
CA ASP A 430 -21.38 -23.41 -7.85
C ASP A 430 -21.81 -21.93 -7.92
N GLY A 431 -20.88 -21.02 -8.25
CA GLY A 431 -21.12 -19.58 -8.33
C GLY A 431 -20.83 -18.80 -7.05
N THR A 432 -20.41 -19.45 -5.96
CA THR A 432 -20.01 -18.75 -4.73
C THR A 432 -18.62 -18.11 -4.84
N LEU A 433 -18.40 -16.99 -4.14
CA LEU A 433 -17.11 -16.31 -4.09
C LEU A 433 -16.07 -17.16 -3.33
N ARG A 434 -14.86 -17.29 -3.86
CA ARG A 434 -13.73 -17.92 -3.17
C ARG A 434 -13.21 -17.00 -2.04
N PRO A 435 -12.76 -17.55 -0.91
CA PRO A 435 -12.07 -16.77 0.12
C PRO A 435 -10.93 -15.93 -0.48
N LEU A 436 -10.78 -14.67 -0.07
CA LEU A 436 -9.81 -13.75 -0.69
C LEU A 436 -8.36 -14.27 -0.61
N ASN A 437 -8.01 -14.93 0.49
CA ASN A 437 -6.74 -15.66 0.68
C ASN A 437 -6.47 -16.80 -0.32
N ASP A 438 -7.47 -17.25 -1.09
CA ASP A 438 -7.29 -18.18 -2.22
C ASP A 438 -7.24 -17.47 -3.59
N GLN A 439 -7.65 -16.21 -3.67
CA GLN A 439 -7.65 -15.39 -4.89
C GLN A 439 -6.27 -14.76 -5.12
N SER A 440 -5.30 -15.56 -5.57
CA SER A 440 -3.91 -15.15 -5.86
C SER A 440 -3.40 -15.68 -7.20
N TRP A 441 -2.41 -15.00 -7.77
CA TRP A 441 -1.73 -15.40 -9.00
C TRP A 441 -0.85 -16.65 -8.78
N PRO A 442 -0.71 -17.52 -9.80
CA PRO A 442 0.25 -18.64 -9.75
C PRO A 442 1.68 -18.17 -9.46
N ALA A 443 2.38 -18.90 -8.60
CA ALA A 443 3.76 -18.56 -8.19
C ALA A 443 4.83 -18.86 -9.27
N ASP A 444 4.46 -19.53 -10.37
CA ASP A 444 5.37 -20.09 -11.37
C ASP A 444 5.08 -19.61 -12.81
N LEU A 445 4.57 -18.37 -12.93
CA LEU A 445 4.23 -17.70 -14.19
C LEU A 445 5.38 -17.62 -15.22
N ASP A 446 6.64 -17.64 -14.80
CA ASP A 446 7.79 -17.63 -15.70
C ASP A 446 8.19 -19.02 -16.21
N THR A 447 7.59 -20.10 -15.70
CA THR A 447 7.95 -21.49 -16.04
C THR A 447 6.78 -22.39 -16.42
N LYS A 448 5.53 -22.08 -16.04
CA LYS A 448 4.33 -22.83 -16.45
C LYS A 448 3.21 -21.93 -16.99
N PRO A 449 2.53 -22.32 -18.09
CA PRO A 449 1.34 -21.62 -18.56
C PRO A 449 0.26 -21.53 -17.45
N ALA A 450 -0.20 -20.32 -17.15
CA ALA A 450 -1.22 -20.11 -16.14
C ALA A 450 -2.63 -20.43 -16.67
N PRO A 451 -3.54 -20.95 -15.82
CA PRO A 451 -4.96 -20.92 -16.12
C PRO A 451 -5.41 -19.46 -16.23
N VAL A 452 -6.18 -19.15 -17.25
CA VAL A 452 -6.75 -17.82 -17.48
C VAL A 452 -8.24 -17.93 -17.80
N ARG A 453 -9.01 -16.95 -17.35
CA ARG A 453 -10.41 -16.73 -17.74
C ARG A 453 -10.56 -15.30 -18.26
N GLY A 454 -11.61 -15.04 -19.04
CA GLY A 454 -11.93 -13.67 -19.42
C GLY A 454 -12.64 -12.93 -18.30
N GLU A 455 -12.27 -11.68 -18.09
CA GLU A 455 -13.14 -10.67 -17.47
C GLU A 455 -13.37 -9.52 -18.45
N ARG A 456 -14.60 -9.02 -18.48
CA ARG A 456 -14.93 -7.83 -19.26
C ARG A 456 -14.51 -6.60 -18.48
N VAL A 457 -13.69 -5.77 -19.11
CA VAL A 457 -13.28 -4.48 -18.59
C VAL A 457 -13.97 -3.39 -19.41
N TYR A 458 -14.70 -2.51 -18.72
CA TYR A 458 -15.35 -1.36 -19.33
C TYR A 458 -14.40 -0.15 -19.28
N PHE A 459 -14.43 0.67 -20.33
CA PHE A 459 -13.69 1.93 -20.39
C PHE A 459 -14.63 3.10 -20.64
N HIS A 460 -14.25 4.27 -20.13
CA HIS A 460 -14.79 5.57 -20.53
C HIS A 460 -13.68 6.31 -21.28
N LEU A 461 -13.97 6.80 -22.49
CA LEU A 461 -13.06 7.60 -23.31
C LEU A 461 -13.65 9.00 -23.54
N VAL A 462 -12.82 10.03 -23.34
CA VAL A 462 -13.09 11.43 -23.64
C VAL A 462 -12.14 11.86 -24.76
N VAL A 463 -12.68 12.36 -25.87
CA VAL A 463 -11.89 12.79 -27.04
C VAL A 463 -11.92 14.32 -27.16
N PRO A 464 -10.77 15.00 -27.36
CA PRO A 464 -10.69 16.45 -27.43
C PRO A 464 -11.14 16.99 -28.79
N ARG A 465 -11.59 18.24 -28.79
CA ARG A 465 -11.99 18.99 -29.99
C ARG A 465 -10.86 19.02 -31.04
N LYS A 466 -11.22 18.86 -32.32
CA LYS A 466 -10.26 18.91 -33.45
C LYS A 466 -9.54 20.26 -33.53
N GLU A 467 -10.18 21.31 -33.03
CA GLU A 467 -9.70 22.70 -32.99
C GLU A 467 -8.52 22.93 -32.02
N VAL A 468 -8.34 22.07 -31.01
CA VAL A 468 -7.31 22.22 -29.94
C VAL A 468 -6.37 21.01 -29.84
N SER A 469 -6.51 20.03 -30.73
CA SER A 469 -5.78 18.76 -30.67
C SER A 469 -5.16 18.38 -32.02
N ALA A 470 -4.25 17.41 -32.01
CA ALA A 470 -3.62 16.87 -33.21
C ALA A 470 -4.62 16.30 -34.24
N ARG A 471 -5.87 16.03 -33.84
CA ARG A 471 -6.98 15.62 -34.73
C ARG A 471 -7.28 16.67 -35.81
N GLY A 472 -7.07 17.96 -35.52
CA GLY A 472 -7.15 19.03 -36.52
C GLY A 472 -6.14 18.90 -37.66
N GLU A 473 -4.98 18.29 -37.40
CA GLU A 473 -3.97 17.95 -38.40
C GLU A 473 -4.21 16.60 -39.09
N GLY A 474 -5.27 15.87 -38.68
CA GLY A 474 -5.56 14.51 -39.13
C GLY A 474 -4.68 13.43 -38.50
N LYS A 475 -4.13 13.68 -37.31
CA LYS A 475 -3.39 12.70 -36.49
C LYS A 475 -4.25 12.30 -35.27
N PRO A 476 -4.06 11.10 -34.70
CA PRO A 476 -4.67 10.78 -33.41
C PRO A 476 -4.23 11.76 -32.31
N ALA A 477 -5.12 12.06 -31.38
CA ALA A 477 -4.81 12.84 -30.19
C ALA A 477 -3.83 12.05 -29.28
N PRO A 478 -2.85 12.71 -28.65
CA PRO A 478 -2.14 12.15 -27.50
C PRO A 478 -3.15 11.72 -26.44
N LEU A 479 -2.91 10.60 -25.77
CA LEU A 479 -3.83 10.04 -24.79
C LEU A 479 -3.15 9.92 -23.44
N VAL A 480 -3.89 10.26 -22.39
CA VAL A 480 -3.54 9.93 -21.01
C VAL A 480 -4.55 8.90 -20.47
N ILE A 481 -4.02 7.84 -19.88
CA ILE A 481 -4.78 6.85 -19.13
C ILE A 481 -4.99 7.41 -17.71
N LEU A 482 -6.22 7.41 -17.23
CA LEU A 482 -6.60 7.87 -15.89
C LEU A 482 -6.86 6.63 -15.02
N GLY A 483 -6.05 6.45 -13.97
CA GLY A 483 -6.35 5.55 -12.87
C GLY A 483 -7.16 6.26 -11.78
N HIS A 484 -8.30 5.70 -11.39
CA HIS A 484 -9.21 6.30 -10.41
C HIS A 484 -8.76 6.08 -8.95
N GLY A 485 -9.33 6.83 -8.01
CA GLY A 485 -9.09 6.66 -6.58
C GLY A 485 -9.67 5.37 -5.99
N TYR A 486 -9.32 5.03 -4.75
CA TYR A 486 -9.92 3.89 -4.03
C TYR A 486 -11.41 4.15 -3.78
N GLY A 487 -12.28 3.20 -4.17
CA GLY A 487 -13.74 3.40 -4.19
C GLY A 487 -14.25 4.28 -5.33
N GLY A 488 -13.35 4.86 -6.14
CA GLY A 488 -13.67 5.56 -7.38
C GLY A 488 -13.99 4.60 -8.53
N ASN A 489 -14.12 5.14 -9.74
CA ASN A 489 -14.43 4.38 -10.96
C ASN A 489 -14.04 5.18 -12.22
N ARG A 490 -14.24 4.57 -13.39
CA ARG A 490 -13.87 5.19 -14.69
C ARG A 490 -14.56 6.52 -15.03
N PHE A 491 -15.58 6.95 -14.30
CA PHE A 491 -16.25 8.24 -14.55
C PHE A 491 -15.52 9.45 -13.96
N ASP A 492 -14.41 9.24 -13.25
CA ASP A 492 -13.41 10.30 -13.00
C ASP A 492 -12.90 10.90 -14.33
N ALA A 493 -12.94 10.16 -15.45
CA ALA A 493 -12.68 10.69 -16.78
C ALA A 493 -13.71 11.75 -17.23
N VAL A 494 -14.95 11.73 -16.71
CA VAL A 494 -15.95 12.76 -17.00
C VAL A 494 -15.60 14.05 -16.27
N SER A 495 -15.32 13.98 -14.96
CA SER A 495 -15.02 15.16 -14.14
C SER A 495 -13.66 15.79 -14.46
N MET A 496 -12.64 14.99 -14.81
CA MET A 496 -11.29 15.47 -15.09
C MET A 496 -11.00 15.66 -16.58
N GLY A 497 -11.75 15.01 -17.48
CA GLY A 497 -11.44 14.95 -18.91
C GLY A 497 -11.29 16.31 -19.60
N GLY A 498 -12.12 17.29 -19.20
CA GLY A 498 -12.06 18.65 -19.73
C GLY A 498 -10.73 19.37 -19.45
N PHE A 499 -10.09 19.09 -18.31
CA PHE A 499 -8.82 19.73 -17.93
C PHE A 499 -7.62 19.21 -18.70
N PHE A 500 -7.71 18.04 -19.34
CA PHE A 500 -6.73 17.50 -20.29
C PHE A 500 -7.11 17.80 -21.74
N ALA A 501 -8.41 17.81 -22.07
CA ALA A 501 -8.91 18.11 -23.41
C ALA A 501 -8.50 19.52 -23.90
N ARG A 502 -8.39 20.49 -22.98
CA ARG A 502 -7.86 21.85 -23.28
C ARG A 502 -6.39 21.89 -23.68
N HIS A 503 -5.60 20.87 -23.33
CA HIS A 503 -4.22 20.65 -23.79
C HIS A 503 -4.17 19.74 -25.03
N GLY A 504 -5.32 19.46 -25.65
CA GLY A 504 -5.43 18.65 -26.85
C GLY A 504 -5.31 17.14 -26.62
N MET A 505 -5.42 16.67 -25.38
CA MET A 505 -5.31 15.26 -25.01
C MET A 505 -6.66 14.55 -24.88
N ALA A 506 -6.69 13.27 -25.25
CA ALA A 506 -7.76 12.36 -24.88
C ALA A 506 -7.52 11.73 -23.50
N VAL A 507 -8.59 11.37 -22.81
CA VAL A 507 -8.55 10.69 -21.50
C VAL A 507 -9.28 9.36 -21.60
N LEU A 508 -8.62 8.27 -21.23
CA LEU A 508 -9.25 6.95 -21.10
C LEU A 508 -9.12 6.45 -19.66
N ALA A 509 -10.23 6.05 -19.04
CA ALA A 509 -10.24 5.37 -17.75
C ALA A 509 -10.90 3.99 -17.88
N ILE A 510 -10.50 3.05 -17.03
CA ILE A 510 -11.13 1.74 -16.85
C ILE A 510 -11.53 1.57 -15.38
N ASP A 511 -12.42 0.64 -15.10
CA ASP A 511 -12.60 0.19 -13.70
C ASP A 511 -11.50 -0.82 -13.37
N ASP A 512 -10.75 -0.54 -12.32
CA ASP A 512 -9.88 -1.50 -11.66
C ASP A 512 -10.65 -2.74 -11.21
N VAL A 513 -9.92 -3.78 -10.80
CA VAL A 513 -10.51 -5.01 -10.26
C VAL A 513 -11.53 -4.68 -9.16
N SER A 514 -12.72 -5.28 -9.29
CA SER A 514 -13.86 -5.14 -8.37
C SER A 514 -14.41 -3.72 -8.19
N HIS A 515 -14.00 -2.73 -8.98
CA HIS A 515 -14.51 -1.35 -8.88
C HIS A 515 -15.72 -1.09 -9.79
N GLY A 516 -16.46 -0.03 -9.47
CA GLY A 516 -17.70 0.37 -10.11
C GLY A 516 -18.37 1.54 -9.42
N ILE A 517 -19.65 1.75 -9.70
CA ILE A 517 -20.47 2.78 -9.06
C ILE A 517 -21.51 2.11 -8.15
N ASP A 518 -21.36 2.31 -6.83
CA ASP A 518 -22.40 2.01 -5.86
C ASP A 518 -23.39 3.18 -5.84
N ILE A 519 -24.64 2.90 -6.18
CA ILE A 519 -25.74 3.87 -6.27
C ILE A 519 -27.04 3.16 -5.90
N SER A 520 -27.84 3.79 -5.04
CA SER A 520 -29.11 3.22 -4.61
C SER A 520 -30.18 3.25 -5.72
N ASP A 521 -31.19 2.39 -5.62
CA ASP A 521 -32.33 2.41 -6.55
C ASP A 521 -33.02 3.79 -6.59
N ASP A 522 -33.14 4.49 -5.45
CA ASP A 522 -33.74 5.82 -5.38
C ASP A 522 -32.91 6.90 -6.09
N GLU A 523 -31.57 6.81 -6.03
CA GLU A 523 -30.66 7.70 -6.76
C GLU A 523 -30.65 7.39 -8.26
N PHE A 524 -30.69 6.10 -8.62
CA PHE A 524 -30.79 5.66 -10.01
C PHE A 524 -32.08 6.15 -10.67
N GLU A 525 -33.24 6.03 -10.02
CA GLU A 525 -34.51 6.53 -10.53
C GLU A 525 -34.52 8.06 -10.66
N GLN A 526 -33.89 8.80 -9.74
CA GLN A 526 -33.71 10.25 -9.84
C GLN A 526 -32.81 10.64 -11.03
N ALA A 527 -31.66 9.98 -11.19
CA ALA A 527 -30.75 10.20 -12.31
C ALA A 527 -31.42 9.84 -13.65
N SER A 528 -32.20 8.76 -13.68
CA SER A 528 -33.00 8.32 -14.84
C SER A 528 -34.06 9.36 -15.22
N GLY A 529 -34.74 9.94 -14.23
CA GLY A 529 -35.68 11.04 -14.44
C GLY A 529 -35.03 12.29 -15.05
N ILE A 530 -33.82 12.66 -14.60
CA ILE A 530 -33.07 13.80 -15.16
C ILE A 530 -32.58 13.48 -16.57
N LEU A 531 -31.78 12.43 -16.73
CA LEU A 531 -31.13 12.08 -18.00
C LEU A 531 -32.15 11.67 -19.09
N GLY A 532 -33.28 11.07 -18.70
CA GLY A 532 -34.39 10.75 -19.60
C GLY A 532 -35.01 11.99 -20.28
N MET A 533 -35.06 13.14 -19.60
CA MET A 533 -35.53 14.39 -20.24
C MET A 533 -34.62 14.85 -21.39
N PHE A 534 -33.33 14.52 -21.31
CA PHE A 534 -32.33 14.84 -22.33
C PHE A 534 -32.13 13.72 -23.35
N GLY A 535 -32.80 12.56 -23.23
CA GLY A 535 -32.58 11.41 -24.11
C GLY A 535 -31.31 10.61 -23.79
N LEU A 536 -30.75 10.78 -22.58
CA LEU A 536 -29.48 10.20 -22.12
C LEU A 536 -29.66 8.98 -21.21
N SER A 537 -30.85 8.35 -21.19
CA SER A 537 -31.06 7.10 -20.45
C SER A 537 -30.10 5.96 -20.85
N PRO A 538 -29.71 5.78 -22.14
CA PRO A 538 -28.69 4.79 -22.49
C PRO A 538 -27.31 5.10 -21.90
N ALA A 539 -26.92 6.38 -21.82
CA ALA A 539 -25.71 6.78 -21.12
C ALA A 539 -25.76 6.40 -19.63
N LEU A 540 -26.89 6.62 -18.94
CA LEU A 540 -27.05 6.18 -17.55
C LEU A 540 -26.90 4.67 -17.40
N GLU A 541 -27.50 3.87 -18.28
CA GLU A 541 -27.37 2.41 -18.29
C GLU A 541 -25.93 1.97 -18.53
N ALA A 542 -25.26 2.57 -19.52
CA ALA A 542 -23.85 2.33 -19.85
C ALA A 542 -22.89 2.76 -18.73
N MET A 543 -23.28 3.74 -17.93
CA MET A 543 -22.51 4.21 -16.78
C MET A 543 -22.74 3.34 -15.54
N VAL A 544 -24.01 3.15 -15.14
CA VAL A 544 -24.39 2.57 -13.85
C VAL A 544 -24.55 1.06 -13.85
N ARG A 545 -24.99 0.42 -14.95
CA ARG A 545 -25.23 -1.04 -14.97
C ARG A 545 -24.08 -1.83 -15.60
N LYS A 546 -22.99 -1.16 -15.96
CA LYS A 546 -21.78 -1.76 -16.58
C LYS A 546 -20.58 -1.44 -15.71
N HIS A 547 -20.15 -2.36 -14.86
CA HIS A 547 -19.00 -2.21 -13.98
C HIS A 547 -18.47 -3.58 -13.53
N ARG A 548 -17.44 -3.61 -12.68
CA ARG A 548 -16.82 -4.82 -12.14
C ARG A 548 -17.13 -5.08 -10.65
N ALA A 549 -17.68 -4.09 -9.94
CA ALA A 549 -18.16 -4.24 -8.58
C ALA A 549 -19.22 -5.35 -8.45
N ILE A 550 -19.17 -6.06 -7.32
CA ILE A 550 -20.00 -7.21 -6.97
C ILE A 550 -20.46 -7.09 -5.52
N ASP A 551 -21.60 -7.71 -5.20
CA ASP A 551 -22.04 -7.92 -3.81
C ASP A 551 -21.09 -8.93 -3.13
N GLN A 552 -20.28 -8.47 -2.16
CA GLN A 552 -19.31 -9.30 -1.44
C GLN A 552 -19.80 -9.70 -0.04
N ASN A 553 -20.70 -8.91 0.56
CA ASN A 553 -21.24 -9.15 1.91
C ASN A 553 -22.62 -9.87 1.92
N GLY A 554 -23.29 -9.96 0.76
CA GLY A 554 -24.60 -10.59 0.58
C GLY A 554 -25.79 -9.71 0.95
N ASP A 555 -25.64 -8.38 1.05
CA ASP A 555 -26.71 -7.45 1.45
C ASP A 555 -27.62 -6.99 0.31
N GLY A 556 -27.28 -7.31 -0.94
CA GLY A 556 -28.01 -6.95 -2.15
C GLY A 556 -27.51 -5.70 -2.86
N LYS A 557 -26.45 -5.04 -2.35
CA LYS A 557 -25.76 -3.91 -3.00
C LYS A 557 -24.41 -4.33 -3.55
N VAL A 558 -23.78 -3.48 -4.36
CA VAL A 558 -22.47 -3.77 -4.96
C VAL A 558 -21.36 -3.09 -4.16
N ASP A 559 -20.39 -3.87 -3.72
CA ASP A 559 -19.24 -3.40 -2.96
C ASP A 559 -18.12 -2.97 -3.93
N SER A 560 -18.03 -1.67 -4.22
CA SER A 560 -17.00 -1.12 -5.11
C SER A 560 -15.61 -1.13 -4.47
N GLY A 561 -14.71 -1.97 -4.99
CA GLY A 561 -13.28 -1.95 -4.68
C GLY A 561 -12.87 -2.43 -3.29
N VAL A 562 -13.81 -2.92 -2.48
CA VAL A 562 -13.60 -3.20 -1.04
C VAL A 562 -12.54 -4.28 -0.76
N ASP A 563 -12.26 -5.14 -1.74
CA ASP A 563 -11.25 -6.21 -1.72
C ASP A 563 -9.84 -5.75 -2.14
N PHE A 564 -9.65 -4.49 -2.54
CA PHE A 564 -8.33 -3.97 -2.90
C PHE A 564 -7.38 -3.91 -1.71
N TRP A 565 -7.77 -3.18 -0.65
CA TRP A 565 -7.02 -3.11 0.61
C TRP A 565 -7.58 -4.11 1.61
N THR A 566 -6.80 -5.14 1.95
CA THR A 566 -7.20 -6.15 2.95
C THR A 566 -5.97 -6.67 3.70
N ALA A 567 -6.17 -7.31 4.86
CA ALA A 567 -5.10 -8.09 5.48
C ALA A 567 -4.72 -9.37 4.69
N TYR A 568 -5.47 -9.76 3.65
CA TYR A 568 -5.15 -10.92 2.81
C TYR A 568 -4.01 -10.59 1.84
N LEU A 569 -2.79 -10.55 2.35
CA LEU A 569 -1.58 -10.02 1.70
C LEU A 569 -1.40 -10.40 0.22
N PHE A 570 -1.58 -11.68 -0.13
CA PHE A 570 -1.43 -12.17 -1.50
C PHE A 570 -2.58 -11.70 -2.41
N HIS A 571 -3.77 -11.50 -1.87
CA HIS A 571 -4.90 -10.96 -2.60
C HIS A 571 -4.65 -9.49 -2.95
N THR A 572 -4.37 -8.64 -1.95
CA THR A 572 -4.04 -7.22 -2.18
C THR A 572 -2.88 -7.08 -3.15
N ARG A 573 -1.84 -7.92 -3.04
CA ARG A 573 -0.74 -7.97 -4.02
C ARG A 573 -1.20 -8.28 -5.44
N ASP A 574 -2.04 -9.30 -5.61
CA ASP A 574 -2.40 -9.82 -6.93
C ASP A 574 -3.59 -9.08 -7.56
N VAL A 575 -4.37 -8.34 -6.77
CA VAL A 575 -5.36 -7.36 -7.24
C VAL A 575 -4.65 -6.17 -7.91
N VAL A 576 -3.62 -5.59 -7.29
CA VAL A 576 -2.76 -4.56 -7.92
C VAL A 576 -2.19 -5.08 -9.25
N ARG A 577 -1.65 -6.31 -9.26
CA ARG A 577 -1.03 -6.92 -10.45
C ARG A 577 -2.06 -7.20 -11.55
N GLN A 578 -3.28 -7.57 -11.17
CA GLN A 578 -4.36 -7.81 -12.10
C GLN A 578 -4.94 -6.51 -12.69
N SER A 579 -5.13 -5.45 -11.91
CA SER A 579 -5.48 -4.14 -12.50
C SER A 579 -4.40 -3.67 -13.47
N ALA A 580 -3.11 -3.84 -13.14
CA ALA A 580 -2.01 -3.47 -14.04
C ALA A 580 -2.04 -4.25 -15.37
N LEU A 581 -2.41 -5.53 -15.32
CA LEU A 581 -2.59 -6.36 -16.51
C LEU A 581 -3.78 -5.90 -17.38
N ASP A 582 -4.86 -5.45 -16.75
CA ASP A 582 -6.01 -4.88 -17.46
C ASP A 582 -5.58 -3.59 -18.21
N TYR A 583 -4.78 -2.71 -17.59
CA TYR A 583 -4.16 -1.56 -18.27
C TYR A 583 -3.22 -1.95 -19.42
N MET A 584 -2.35 -2.97 -19.26
CA MET A 584 -1.49 -3.46 -20.36
C MET A 584 -2.31 -3.93 -21.57
N GLN A 585 -3.43 -4.62 -21.33
CA GLN A 585 -4.32 -5.05 -22.42
C GLN A 585 -4.99 -3.84 -23.09
N ALA A 586 -5.39 -2.80 -22.35
CA ALA A 586 -5.86 -1.54 -22.94
C ALA A 586 -4.78 -0.85 -23.81
N VAL A 587 -3.54 -0.77 -23.33
CA VAL A 587 -2.40 -0.20 -24.08
C VAL A 587 -2.11 -1.00 -25.36
N ARG A 588 -2.06 -2.33 -25.27
CA ARG A 588 -1.88 -3.23 -26.41
C ARG A 588 -3.02 -3.10 -27.43
N ILE A 589 -4.26 -2.90 -26.96
CA ILE A 589 -5.41 -2.58 -27.81
C ILE A 589 -5.17 -1.24 -28.53
N LEU A 590 -4.92 -0.15 -27.80
CA LEU A 590 -4.66 1.21 -28.33
C LEU A 590 -3.54 1.23 -29.39
N ARG A 591 -2.45 0.50 -29.17
CA ARG A 591 -1.33 0.37 -30.12
C ARG A 591 -1.69 -0.37 -31.41
N SER A 592 -2.80 -1.11 -31.45
CA SER A 592 -3.25 -1.83 -32.65
C SER A 592 -4.05 -0.96 -33.64
N PHE A 593 -4.25 0.32 -33.34
CA PHE A 593 -5.00 1.28 -34.14
C PHE A 593 -4.06 1.84 -35.25
N ASP A 594 -3.64 0.98 -36.18
CA ASP A 594 -2.48 1.21 -37.08
C ASP A 594 -2.77 2.00 -38.38
N GLY A 595 -3.95 2.60 -38.50
CA GLY A 595 -4.44 3.28 -39.71
C GLY A 595 -4.94 2.35 -40.82
N LYS A 596 -4.97 1.02 -40.60
CA LYS A 596 -5.38 0.03 -41.62
C LYS A 596 -6.33 -1.02 -41.07
N ARG A 597 -6.15 -1.43 -39.81
CA ARG A 597 -7.02 -2.35 -39.10
C ARG A 597 -8.44 -1.79 -39.03
N LYS A 598 -9.41 -2.68 -39.15
CA LYS A 598 -10.83 -2.43 -38.91
C LYS A 598 -11.30 -3.30 -37.75
N TRP A 599 -12.42 -2.92 -37.15
CA TRP A 599 -13.10 -3.73 -36.14
C TRP A 599 -14.50 -4.11 -36.59
N HIS A 600 -15.10 -5.07 -35.90
CA HIS A 600 -16.48 -5.51 -36.11
C HIS A 600 -17.50 -4.53 -35.49
N LEU A 601 -17.30 -3.22 -35.70
CA LEU A 601 -18.18 -2.13 -35.26
C LEU A 601 -18.58 -1.32 -36.50
N ASP A 602 -19.84 -0.87 -36.53
CA ASP A 602 -20.42 0.08 -37.50
C ASP A 602 -20.96 1.26 -36.67
N VAL A 603 -20.05 2.16 -36.27
CA VAL A 603 -20.35 3.25 -35.33
C VAL A 603 -21.12 4.38 -35.99
N ASN A 604 -21.02 4.56 -37.32
CA ASN A 604 -21.75 5.60 -38.06
C ASN A 604 -23.06 5.13 -38.72
N GLY A 605 -23.30 3.82 -38.77
CA GLY A 605 -24.54 3.21 -39.27
C GLY A 605 -24.63 3.12 -40.81
N ASP A 606 -23.52 3.16 -41.53
CA ASP A 606 -23.49 3.08 -43.00
C ASP A 606 -23.38 1.65 -43.57
N GLY A 607 -23.32 0.64 -42.69
CA GLY A 607 -23.22 -0.77 -43.04
C GLY A 607 -21.80 -1.26 -43.34
N LYS A 608 -20.76 -0.51 -42.91
CA LYS A 608 -19.35 -0.89 -43.05
C LYS A 608 -18.62 -0.73 -41.73
N GLU A 609 -17.64 -1.61 -41.55
CA GLU A 609 -16.70 -1.53 -40.44
C GLU A 609 -15.83 -0.27 -40.53
N GLU A 610 -15.73 0.55 -39.47
CA GLU A 610 -14.77 1.66 -39.37
C GLU A 610 -13.32 1.19 -39.15
N LEU A 611 -12.38 2.14 -39.19
CA LEU A 611 -10.99 1.87 -38.78
C LEU A 611 -10.90 1.70 -37.27
N ALA A 612 -9.94 0.90 -36.83
CA ALA A 612 -9.61 0.77 -35.41
C ALA A 612 -9.23 2.15 -34.84
N GLY A 613 -10.01 2.66 -33.90
CA GLY A 613 -9.82 3.98 -33.27
C GLY A 613 -10.44 5.17 -34.01
N ASP A 614 -11.15 4.95 -35.10
CA ASP A 614 -12.00 5.95 -35.78
C ASP A 614 -13.41 5.85 -35.19
N PHE A 615 -13.66 6.61 -34.12
CA PHE A 615 -14.93 6.53 -33.38
C PHE A 615 -15.99 7.47 -33.97
N ASP A 616 -15.59 8.59 -34.60
CA ASP A 616 -16.53 9.50 -35.28
C ASP A 616 -16.86 9.15 -36.74
N GLY A 617 -16.14 8.16 -37.30
CA GLY A 617 -16.40 7.61 -38.62
C GLY A 617 -15.97 8.52 -39.77
N ASP A 618 -15.10 9.51 -39.54
CA ASP A 618 -14.61 10.43 -40.57
C ASP A 618 -13.53 9.82 -41.49
N GLY A 619 -13.07 8.60 -41.20
CA GLY A 619 -12.03 7.90 -41.93
C GLY A 619 -10.61 8.14 -41.39
N LYS A 620 -10.48 8.71 -40.19
CA LYS A 620 -9.21 8.93 -39.49
C LYS A 620 -9.28 8.42 -38.06
N ILE A 621 -8.13 8.07 -37.52
CA ILE A 621 -8.02 7.57 -36.15
C ILE A 621 -7.98 8.74 -35.17
N ASP A 622 -8.81 8.66 -34.14
CA ASP A 622 -9.01 9.70 -33.13
C ASP A 622 -8.00 9.64 -31.98
N VAL A 623 -7.59 8.44 -31.57
CA VAL A 623 -6.68 8.15 -30.45
C VAL A 623 -5.84 6.90 -30.74
N GLY A 624 -4.78 6.64 -29.98
CA GLY A 624 -3.98 5.41 -30.14
C GLY A 624 -3.06 5.40 -31.37
N GLY A 625 -2.72 4.22 -31.86
CA GLY A 625 -1.72 4.04 -32.92
C GLY A 625 -0.34 4.52 -32.46
N ASP A 626 0.32 5.36 -33.25
CA ASP A 626 1.62 5.98 -32.90
C ASP A 626 1.50 7.22 -31.99
N ALA A 627 0.32 7.55 -31.47
CA ALA A 627 0.14 8.67 -30.54
C ALA A 627 0.90 8.46 -29.21
N SER A 628 1.35 9.53 -28.57
CA SER A 628 1.92 9.45 -27.22
C SER A 628 0.89 8.87 -26.24
N LEU A 629 1.32 7.89 -25.44
CA LEU A 629 0.53 7.33 -24.35
C LEU A 629 1.21 7.68 -23.03
N ASN A 630 0.41 8.18 -22.09
CA ASN A 630 0.83 8.60 -20.77
C ASN A 630 -0.15 8.04 -19.74
N MET A 631 0.19 8.05 -18.46
CA MET A 631 -0.76 7.65 -17.40
C MET A 631 -0.68 8.56 -16.19
N PHE A 632 -1.82 8.98 -15.66
CA PHE A 632 -1.90 9.67 -14.37
C PHE A 632 -2.95 9.01 -13.49
N GLY A 633 -2.85 9.25 -12.18
CA GLY A 633 -3.90 8.85 -11.26
C GLY A 633 -3.59 9.29 -9.85
N ALA A 634 -4.64 9.36 -9.03
CA ALA A 634 -4.55 9.75 -7.63
C ALA A 634 -4.87 8.57 -6.70
N SER A 635 -4.22 8.49 -5.55
CA SER A 635 -4.43 7.44 -4.55
C SER A 635 -4.12 6.05 -5.15
N LEU A 636 -5.10 5.15 -5.21
CA LEU A 636 -5.10 3.93 -6.02
C LEU A 636 -4.54 4.16 -7.44
N GLY A 637 -5.04 5.15 -8.17
CA GLY A 637 -4.53 5.48 -9.51
C GLY A 637 -3.06 5.93 -9.52
N GLY A 638 -2.58 6.46 -8.39
CA GLY A 638 -1.17 6.77 -8.17
C GLY A 638 -0.32 5.50 -8.02
N ILE A 639 -0.81 4.51 -7.26
CA ILE A 639 -0.22 3.16 -7.21
C ILE A 639 -0.18 2.60 -8.64
N MET A 640 -1.32 2.60 -9.34
CA MET A 640 -1.42 1.99 -10.66
C MET A 640 -0.53 2.65 -11.71
N SER A 641 -0.44 3.98 -11.74
CA SER A 641 0.49 4.68 -12.65
C SER A 641 1.97 4.44 -12.30
N SER A 642 2.30 4.27 -11.01
CA SER A 642 3.65 3.86 -10.57
C SER A 642 3.99 2.43 -11.00
N ILE A 643 3.04 1.50 -10.91
CA ILE A 643 3.25 0.11 -11.32
C ILE A 643 3.31 0.01 -12.84
N VAL A 644 2.29 0.47 -13.56
CA VAL A 644 2.19 0.31 -15.02
C VAL A 644 3.35 1.01 -15.74
N GLY A 645 3.77 2.21 -15.33
CA GLY A 645 4.95 2.86 -15.92
C GLY A 645 6.27 2.09 -15.74
N ALA A 646 6.35 1.22 -14.72
CA ALA A 646 7.49 0.35 -14.47
C ALA A 646 7.45 -0.99 -15.23
N VAL A 647 6.33 -1.35 -15.87
CA VAL A 647 6.15 -2.64 -16.56
C VAL A 647 5.55 -2.55 -17.98
N GLU A 648 5.13 -1.38 -18.44
CA GLU A 648 4.59 -1.16 -19.79
C GLU A 648 5.51 -0.23 -20.60
N PRO A 649 6.29 -0.75 -21.57
CA PRO A 649 7.27 0.02 -22.33
C PRO A 649 6.68 1.06 -23.30
N GLU A 650 5.37 1.01 -23.56
CA GLU A 650 4.67 1.92 -24.48
C GLU A 650 4.29 3.29 -23.87
N LEU A 651 4.51 3.51 -22.56
CA LEU A 651 4.23 4.78 -21.87
C LEU A 651 5.43 5.75 -21.93
N ASP A 652 5.19 6.97 -22.42
CA ASP A 652 6.18 8.04 -22.48
C ASP A 652 6.41 8.70 -21.11
N SER A 653 5.33 9.03 -20.39
CA SER A 653 5.41 9.60 -19.04
C SER A 653 4.26 9.19 -18.12
N VAL A 654 4.53 9.24 -16.80
CA VAL A 654 3.54 9.01 -15.75
C VAL A 654 3.51 10.11 -14.70
N VAL A 655 2.34 10.31 -14.08
CA VAL A 655 2.13 11.24 -12.96
C VAL A 655 1.40 10.52 -11.81
N PRO A 656 2.12 9.82 -10.94
CA PRO A 656 1.55 9.22 -9.73
C PRO A 656 1.32 10.27 -8.64
N ILE A 657 0.05 10.50 -8.31
CA ILE A 657 -0.39 11.42 -7.25
C ILE A 657 -0.79 10.63 -6.02
N ALA A 658 -0.22 10.95 -4.85
CA ALA A 658 -0.49 10.29 -3.56
C ALA A 658 -0.48 8.74 -3.66
N ALA A 659 0.53 8.20 -4.36
CA ALA A 659 0.62 6.77 -4.66
C ALA A 659 1.02 5.92 -3.44
N GLY A 660 2.09 6.32 -2.75
CA GLY A 660 2.67 5.59 -1.61
C GLY A 660 3.45 4.32 -1.98
N GLY A 661 4.72 4.26 -1.56
CA GLY A 661 5.57 3.08 -1.65
C GLY A 661 5.99 2.61 -0.25
N GLY A 662 6.24 1.31 -0.10
CA GLY A 662 6.13 0.66 1.21
C GLY A 662 4.64 0.46 1.56
N LEU A 663 3.93 -0.39 0.81
CA LEU A 663 2.49 -0.61 0.98
C LEU A 663 2.12 -1.11 2.39
N GLY A 664 3.06 -1.76 3.10
CA GLY A 664 2.90 -2.08 4.53
C GLY A 664 2.91 -0.86 5.45
N ASP A 665 3.63 0.21 5.08
CA ASP A 665 3.67 1.48 5.83
C ASP A 665 2.45 2.35 5.56
N VAL A 666 1.87 2.26 4.35
CA VAL A 666 0.58 2.90 4.03
C VAL A 666 -0.47 2.39 5.01
N ALA A 667 -0.63 1.07 5.13
CA ALA A 667 -1.61 0.45 6.02
C ALA A 667 -1.41 0.78 7.52
N LEU A 668 -0.17 1.06 7.95
CA LEU A 668 0.16 1.34 9.36
C LEU A 668 -0.41 2.68 9.86
N ARG A 669 -0.34 3.73 9.04
CA ARG A 669 -0.67 5.12 9.44
C ARG A 669 -1.88 5.72 8.73
N SER A 670 -2.44 5.01 7.75
CA SER A 670 -3.54 5.52 6.93
C SER A 670 -4.79 5.82 7.76
N ILE A 671 -5.32 7.04 7.62
CA ILE A 671 -6.67 7.42 8.10
C ILE A 671 -7.77 7.18 7.04
N GLN A 672 -7.41 6.73 5.83
CA GLN A 672 -8.33 6.47 4.73
C GLN A 672 -9.39 5.44 5.14
N GLY A 673 -10.64 5.86 5.25
CA GLY A 673 -11.76 4.95 5.49
C GLY A 673 -11.76 3.80 4.48
N GLY A 674 -11.85 2.58 5.02
CA GLY A 674 -11.64 1.33 4.31
C GLY A 674 -10.35 0.61 4.72
N VAL A 675 -9.26 1.35 4.95
CA VAL A 675 -7.94 0.75 5.24
C VAL A 675 -7.82 0.28 6.69
N PRO A 676 -8.11 1.10 7.74
CA PRO A 676 -8.16 0.61 9.11
C PRO A 676 -9.14 -0.55 9.29
N GLU A 677 -10.31 -0.49 8.65
CA GLU A 677 -11.38 -1.47 8.79
C GLU A 677 -11.08 -2.81 8.10
N ALA A 678 -10.53 -2.80 6.88
CA ALA A 678 -10.23 -4.03 6.15
C ALA A 678 -8.88 -4.66 6.56
N VAL A 679 -7.91 -3.85 7.01
CA VAL A 679 -6.55 -4.29 7.36
C VAL A 679 -6.37 -4.37 8.86
N ILE A 680 -6.42 -3.24 9.58
CA ILE A 680 -6.06 -3.19 11.00
C ILE A 680 -7.09 -3.92 11.88
N LEU A 681 -8.39 -3.76 11.65
CA LEU A 681 -9.42 -4.49 12.42
C LEU A 681 -9.32 -6.01 12.21
N ARG A 682 -8.84 -6.47 11.05
CA ARG A 682 -8.59 -7.89 10.77
C ARG A 682 -7.33 -8.41 11.49
N MET A 683 -6.33 -7.56 11.67
CA MET A 683 -5.12 -7.85 12.44
C MET A 683 -5.41 -7.88 13.95
N LEU A 684 -6.11 -6.88 14.49
CA LEU A 684 -6.43 -6.79 15.91
C LEU A 684 -7.60 -7.69 16.34
N GLY A 685 -8.50 -8.03 15.41
CA GLY A 685 -9.76 -8.71 15.71
C GLY A 685 -9.84 -10.18 15.28
N PRO A 686 -11.06 -10.79 15.33
CA PRO A 686 -12.29 -10.22 15.85
C PRO A 686 -12.13 -9.73 17.29
N ILE A 687 -12.58 -8.50 17.55
CA ILE A 687 -12.47 -7.88 18.87
C ILE A 687 -13.70 -8.28 19.67
N PHE A 688 -13.49 -8.71 20.91
CA PHE A 688 -14.54 -8.92 21.91
C PHE A 688 -14.41 -7.84 22.97
N MET A 689 -15.52 -7.21 23.32
CA MET A 689 -15.53 -6.08 24.24
C MET A 689 -16.85 -6.01 25.00
N GLY A 690 -16.88 -5.18 26.03
CA GLY A 690 -18.15 -4.82 26.64
C GLY A 690 -18.12 -3.48 27.33
N SER A 691 -19.30 -2.85 27.34
CA SER A 691 -19.54 -1.55 27.96
C SER A 691 -20.86 -1.60 28.76
N SER A 692 -20.91 -0.97 29.94
CA SER A 692 -22.17 -0.79 30.69
C SER A 692 -22.86 0.54 30.34
N GLU A 693 -24.08 0.75 30.84
CA GLU A 693 -24.58 2.11 31.06
C GLU A 693 -23.89 2.73 32.29
N ALA A 694 -23.81 4.06 32.36
CA ALA A 694 -23.17 4.76 33.47
C ALA A 694 -23.88 4.46 34.81
N GLY A 695 -23.14 3.92 35.77
CA GLY A 695 -23.64 3.49 37.08
C GLY A 695 -24.35 2.13 37.10
N SER A 696 -24.32 1.37 36.00
CA SER A 696 -24.87 0.02 35.89
C SER A 696 -23.78 -1.05 36.06
N ASP A 697 -24.10 -2.14 36.77
CA ASP A 697 -23.25 -3.34 36.87
C ASP A 697 -23.48 -4.34 35.72
N THR A 698 -24.36 -3.99 34.78
CA THR A 698 -24.74 -4.83 33.65
C THR A 698 -24.03 -4.37 32.39
N VAL A 699 -23.06 -5.16 31.96
CA VAL A 699 -22.23 -4.93 30.78
C VAL A 699 -22.87 -5.59 29.56
N SER A 700 -23.04 -4.82 28.48
CA SER A 700 -23.37 -5.37 27.16
C SER A 700 -22.11 -6.00 26.57
N VAL A 701 -22.17 -7.30 26.24
CA VAL A 701 -21.08 -8.04 25.59
C VAL A 701 -21.26 -7.95 24.08
N GLN A 702 -20.21 -7.56 23.38
CA GLN A 702 -20.25 -7.20 21.97
C GLN A 702 -19.02 -7.76 21.24
N THR A 703 -19.13 -7.89 19.93
CA THR A 703 -17.97 -8.08 19.05
C THR A 703 -17.91 -6.97 18.02
N LEU A 704 -16.69 -6.55 17.68
CA LEU A 704 -16.38 -5.63 16.61
C LEU A 704 -15.55 -6.37 15.55
N ILE A 705 -16.06 -6.37 14.32
CA ILE A 705 -15.56 -7.18 13.21
C ILE A 705 -15.59 -6.40 11.89
N PRO A 706 -14.75 -6.75 10.90
CA PRO A 706 -14.85 -6.20 9.56
C PRO A 706 -16.09 -6.72 8.82
N ASP A 707 -16.84 -5.81 8.22
CA ASP A 707 -17.86 -6.07 7.19
C ASP A 707 -17.36 -5.46 5.90
N VAL A 708 -16.80 -6.31 5.03
CA VAL A 708 -15.93 -5.90 3.91
C VAL A 708 -14.82 -4.91 4.36
N ASN A 709 -14.95 -3.63 4.01
CA ASN A 709 -14.06 -2.53 4.39
C ASN A 709 -14.72 -1.52 5.36
N LYS A 710 -15.73 -1.93 6.10
CA LYS A 710 -16.39 -1.14 7.15
C LYS A 710 -16.32 -1.90 8.47
N GLU A 711 -16.43 -1.20 9.59
CA GLU A 711 -16.55 -1.82 10.90
C GLU A 711 -18.01 -2.22 11.21
N LYS A 712 -18.20 -3.35 11.89
CA LYS A 712 -19.49 -3.80 12.39
C LYS A 712 -19.42 -4.17 13.86
N GLN A 713 -20.16 -3.41 14.66
CA GLN A 713 -20.37 -3.69 16.09
C GLN A 713 -21.67 -4.48 16.28
N ILE A 714 -21.58 -5.64 16.93
CA ILE A 714 -22.71 -6.56 17.13
C ILE A 714 -22.84 -6.87 18.62
N THR A 715 -23.98 -6.51 19.22
CA THR A 715 -24.32 -6.94 20.58
C THR A 715 -24.61 -8.43 20.60
N LEU A 716 -23.78 -9.17 21.34
CA LEU A 716 -23.91 -10.61 21.53
C LEU A 716 -24.90 -10.92 22.66
N GLY A 717 -24.91 -10.11 23.73
CA GLY A 717 -25.79 -10.26 24.88
C GLY A 717 -25.43 -9.28 26.01
N SER A 718 -25.81 -9.60 27.25
CA SER A 718 -25.46 -8.79 28.43
C SER A 718 -25.20 -9.66 29.66
N VAL A 719 -24.29 -9.22 30.54
CA VAL A 719 -23.89 -9.92 31.76
C VAL A 719 -24.01 -8.98 32.97
N PRO A 720 -24.85 -9.30 33.97
CA PRO A 720 -25.03 -8.48 35.17
C PRO A 720 -23.97 -8.76 36.26
N GLY A 721 -23.85 -7.83 37.22
CA GLY A 721 -22.98 -7.96 38.38
C GLY A 721 -21.48 -7.95 38.07
N VAL A 722 -21.08 -7.34 36.96
CA VAL A 722 -19.67 -7.09 36.60
C VAL A 722 -19.15 -5.90 37.41
N LYS A 723 -17.87 -5.92 37.77
CA LYS A 723 -17.21 -4.85 38.54
C LYS A 723 -15.90 -4.45 37.89
N ALA A 724 -15.45 -3.23 38.13
CA ALA A 724 -14.08 -2.84 37.84
C ALA A 724 -13.09 -3.73 38.63
N GLY A 725 -12.01 -4.13 37.96
CA GLY A 725 -11.04 -5.11 38.43
C GLY A 725 -11.43 -6.58 38.21
N ASP A 726 -12.63 -6.90 37.69
CA ASP A 726 -12.95 -8.26 37.25
C ASP A 726 -12.05 -8.67 36.06
N PHE A 727 -11.60 -9.93 36.04
CA PHE A 727 -10.79 -10.49 34.96
C PHE A 727 -11.65 -11.23 33.94
N ILE A 728 -11.45 -10.95 32.65
CA ILE A 728 -12.17 -11.54 31.53
C ILE A 728 -11.24 -12.46 30.75
N VAL A 729 -11.71 -13.67 30.42
CA VAL A 729 -11.04 -14.56 29.46
C VAL A 729 -12.01 -14.91 28.35
N VAL A 730 -11.64 -14.58 27.11
CA VAL A 730 -12.32 -15.04 25.90
C VAL A 730 -11.59 -16.27 25.39
N GLU A 731 -12.28 -17.40 25.28
CA GLU A 731 -11.71 -18.67 24.84
C GLU A 731 -12.37 -19.16 23.54
N ASN A 732 -11.54 -19.49 22.55
CA ASN A 732 -11.95 -20.18 21.32
C ASN A 732 -11.85 -21.70 21.55
N HIS A 733 -12.98 -22.36 21.76
CA HIS A 733 -13.03 -23.81 21.99
C HIS A 733 -12.81 -24.66 20.73
N SER A 734 -12.80 -24.08 19.52
CA SER A 734 -12.51 -24.82 18.28
C SER A 734 -11.02 -25.07 18.08
N ILE A 735 -10.18 -24.05 18.33
CA ILE A 735 -8.72 -24.10 18.09
C ILE A 735 -7.87 -23.97 19.36
N GLY A 736 -8.48 -23.64 20.51
CA GLY A 736 -7.81 -23.59 21.83
C GLY A 736 -7.10 -22.27 22.16
N THR A 737 -7.31 -21.23 21.35
CA THR A 737 -6.74 -19.89 21.58
C THR A 737 -7.51 -19.15 22.68
N ARG A 738 -6.81 -18.24 23.37
CA ARG A 738 -7.35 -17.45 24.48
C ARG A 738 -6.83 -16.02 24.38
N ALA A 739 -7.65 -15.10 24.85
CA ALA A 739 -7.30 -13.70 25.02
C ALA A 739 -8.01 -13.16 26.26
N CYS A 740 -7.53 -12.08 26.86
CA CYS A 740 -8.01 -11.61 28.15
C CYS A 740 -7.95 -10.10 28.29
N ALA A 741 -8.65 -9.61 29.30
CA ALA A 741 -8.76 -8.19 29.64
C ALA A 741 -9.10 -8.03 31.12
N PHE A 742 -8.75 -6.89 31.71
CA PHE A 742 -9.38 -6.42 32.93
C PHE A 742 -10.58 -5.50 32.62
N VAL A 743 -11.56 -5.45 33.51
CA VAL A 743 -12.63 -4.44 33.46
C VAL A 743 -12.16 -3.17 34.17
N TRP A 744 -12.20 -2.01 33.51
CA TRP A 744 -11.96 -0.71 34.13
C TRP A 744 -13.24 0.11 34.26
N ASP A 745 -13.20 1.15 35.12
CA ASP A 745 -14.25 2.14 35.28
C ASP A 745 -13.83 3.45 34.60
N ASP A 746 -14.58 3.85 33.58
CA ASP A 746 -14.46 5.12 32.87
C ASP A 746 -15.67 6.00 33.21
N ALA A 747 -15.51 6.91 34.18
CA ALA A 747 -16.55 7.84 34.64
C ALA A 747 -17.90 7.18 35.01
N GLY A 748 -17.87 5.96 35.56
CA GLY A 748 -19.02 5.14 35.91
C GLY A 748 -19.48 4.16 34.83
N VAL A 749 -18.81 4.13 33.67
CA VAL A 749 -19.01 3.13 32.61
C VAL A 749 -17.98 2.03 32.77
N LEU A 750 -18.43 0.80 33.01
CA LEU A 750 -17.54 -0.36 33.03
C LEU A 750 -17.16 -0.73 31.59
N ARG A 751 -15.87 -0.86 31.30
CA ARG A 751 -15.33 -1.17 29.97
C ARG A 751 -14.34 -2.33 30.03
N TRP A 752 -14.29 -3.13 28.96
CA TRP A 752 -13.22 -4.10 28.68
C TRP A 752 -13.12 -4.39 27.17
N ARG A 753 -11.97 -4.89 26.71
CA ARG A 753 -11.69 -5.27 25.31
C ARG A 753 -10.54 -6.27 25.22
N THR A 754 -10.65 -7.24 24.31
CA THR A 754 -9.53 -8.08 23.86
C THR A 754 -9.73 -8.54 22.40
N GLY A 755 -8.64 -8.73 21.65
CA GLY A 755 -8.66 -9.36 20.32
C GLY A 755 -8.54 -10.89 20.44
N LEU A 756 -9.24 -11.66 19.61
CA LEU A 756 -9.19 -13.13 19.65
C LEU A 756 -8.81 -13.73 18.30
N GLU A 757 -7.78 -14.57 18.27
CA GLU A 757 -7.49 -15.46 17.13
C GLU A 757 -8.67 -16.39 16.86
N ALA A 758 -9.33 -16.22 15.73
CA ALA A 758 -10.50 -17.02 15.38
C ALA A 758 -10.68 -17.22 13.87
N ASN A 759 -11.34 -18.30 13.52
CA ASN A 759 -11.97 -18.52 12.22
C ASN A 759 -13.46 -18.19 12.30
N VAL A 760 -14.09 -17.88 11.18
CA VAL A 760 -15.55 -17.81 11.07
C VAL A 760 -16.18 -19.13 11.55
N GLU A 761 -17.25 -19.06 12.34
CA GLU A 761 -17.96 -20.18 12.99
C GLU A 761 -17.20 -20.91 14.13
N ASP A 762 -16.01 -20.47 14.54
CA ASP A 762 -15.36 -21.03 15.72
C ASP A 762 -16.18 -20.80 16.99
N LYS A 763 -16.26 -21.80 17.87
CA LYS A 763 -17.05 -21.70 19.12
C LYS A 763 -16.30 -20.85 20.14
N VAL A 764 -16.96 -19.82 20.66
CA VAL A 764 -16.35 -18.87 21.62
C VAL A 764 -17.14 -18.88 22.94
N ALA A 765 -16.42 -18.74 24.05
CA ALA A 765 -17.00 -18.44 25.36
C ALA A 765 -16.29 -17.25 26.00
N VAL A 766 -17.04 -16.40 26.71
CA VAL A 766 -16.50 -15.29 27.52
C VAL A 766 -16.69 -15.62 28.99
N HIS A 767 -15.60 -15.73 29.73
CA HIS A 767 -15.56 -16.11 31.14
C HIS A 767 -15.27 -14.89 32.01
N PHE A 768 -16.17 -14.61 32.96
CA PHE A 768 -16.07 -13.49 33.90
C PHE A 768 -15.61 -14.01 35.26
N TYR A 769 -14.45 -13.57 35.75
CA TYR A 769 -13.90 -13.92 37.06
C TYR A 769 -14.00 -12.72 38.01
N GLU A 770 -14.32 -12.97 39.28
CA GLU A 770 -14.45 -11.89 40.28
C GLU A 770 -13.08 -11.40 40.77
N GLY A 771 -12.84 -10.09 40.57
CA GLY A 771 -11.58 -9.41 40.83
C GLY A 771 -10.39 -9.97 40.02
N ASP A 772 -9.19 -9.51 40.36
CA ASP A 772 -7.95 -10.04 39.78
C ASP A 772 -7.87 -11.56 40.03
N ALA A 773 -7.99 -12.30 38.93
CA ALA A 773 -7.91 -13.75 38.87
C ALA A 773 -6.83 -14.22 37.88
N MET A 774 -6.10 -13.31 37.27
CA MET A 774 -5.03 -13.61 36.33
C MET A 774 -3.85 -14.22 37.08
N LEU A 775 -3.23 -15.24 36.51
CA LEU A 775 -1.91 -15.68 36.96
C LEU A 775 -0.91 -14.60 36.51
N LEU A 776 -0.55 -13.70 37.43
CA LEU A 776 0.37 -12.58 37.21
C LEU A 776 1.59 -13.00 36.38
N GLY A 777 1.84 -12.30 35.27
CA GLY A 777 2.90 -12.62 34.32
C GLY A 777 2.55 -13.69 33.28
N SER A 778 1.26 -13.94 32.98
CA SER A 778 0.83 -14.99 32.05
C SER A 778 0.36 -14.45 30.70
N THR A 779 1.24 -14.57 29.71
CA THR A 779 0.97 -14.32 28.29
C THR A 779 0.06 -15.36 27.60
N GLU A 780 -0.53 -16.28 28.38
CA GLU A 780 -1.50 -17.30 27.92
C GLU A 780 -2.88 -17.12 28.57
N CYS A 781 -3.13 -15.98 29.22
CA CYS A 781 -4.35 -15.71 29.98
C CYS A 781 -4.67 -16.79 31.03
N ALA A 782 -3.64 -17.34 31.68
CA ALA A 782 -3.83 -18.36 32.70
C ALA A 782 -4.50 -17.77 33.95
N VAL A 783 -5.30 -18.59 34.63
CA VAL A 783 -6.11 -18.19 35.79
C VAL A 783 -5.50 -18.78 37.07
N GLN A 784 -5.52 -18.02 38.17
CA GLN A 784 -5.03 -18.45 39.48
C GLN A 784 -5.73 -19.73 39.97
N ALA A 785 -4.97 -20.63 40.59
CA ALA A 785 -5.49 -21.89 41.09
C ALA A 785 -6.65 -21.71 42.10
N GLY A 786 -7.80 -22.31 41.81
CA GLY A 786 -8.99 -22.26 42.66
C GLY A 786 -9.95 -21.11 42.36
N LYS A 787 -9.60 -20.17 41.47
CA LYS A 787 -10.58 -19.25 40.86
C LYS A 787 -11.43 -20.02 39.85
N THR A 788 -12.72 -19.71 39.79
CA THR A 788 -13.69 -20.25 38.82
C THR A 788 -14.51 -19.11 38.24
N PRO A 789 -14.96 -19.17 36.98
CA PRO A 789 -15.76 -18.09 36.41
C PRO A 789 -17.09 -17.96 37.15
N ARG A 790 -17.44 -16.71 37.51
CA ARG A 790 -18.73 -16.30 38.07
C ARG A 790 -19.84 -16.47 37.04
N VAL A 791 -19.55 -16.10 35.79
CA VAL A 791 -20.42 -16.25 34.62
C VAL A 791 -19.59 -16.79 33.46
N THR A 792 -20.15 -17.72 32.70
CA THR A 792 -19.67 -18.09 31.36
C THR A 792 -20.76 -17.71 30.38
N PHE A 793 -20.40 -16.90 29.39
CA PHE A 793 -21.27 -16.44 28.32
C PHE A 793 -20.85 -17.15 27.03
N ASP A 794 -21.58 -18.22 26.69
CA ASP A 794 -21.27 -19.19 25.63
C ASP A 794 -22.41 -19.33 24.60
N SER A 795 -23.40 -18.44 24.66
CA SER A 795 -24.59 -18.46 23.82
C SER A 795 -25.11 -17.04 23.55
N PHE A 796 -25.66 -16.83 22.34
CA PHE A 796 -26.20 -15.53 21.96
C PHE A 796 -27.37 -15.11 22.86
N GLY A 797 -27.29 -13.92 23.45
CA GLY A 797 -28.33 -13.32 24.28
C GLY A 797 -29.51 -12.72 23.49
N GLY A 798 -29.40 -12.62 22.16
CA GLY A 798 -30.43 -12.10 21.27
C GLY A 798 -30.53 -12.87 19.95
N ASN A 799 -31.54 -12.54 19.15
CA ASN A 799 -31.58 -12.93 17.73
C ASN A 799 -30.83 -11.88 16.91
N GLY A 800 -30.22 -12.29 15.81
CA GLY A 800 -29.55 -11.35 14.91
C GLY A 800 -29.11 -12.00 13.60
N SER A 801 -28.56 -11.17 12.72
CA SER A 801 -27.94 -11.59 11.47
C SER A 801 -26.74 -10.70 11.15
N PHE A 802 -25.81 -11.25 10.38
CA PHE A 802 -24.63 -10.56 9.87
C PHE A 802 -24.25 -11.25 8.56
N GLN A 803 -24.24 -10.50 7.46
CA GLN A 803 -24.10 -11.06 6.11
C GLN A 803 -25.17 -12.15 5.89
N ASP A 804 -24.79 -13.29 5.32
CA ASP A 804 -25.65 -14.46 5.15
C ASP A 804 -26.00 -15.20 6.47
N ARG A 805 -25.30 -14.90 7.57
CA ARG A 805 -25.38 -15.64 8.83
C ARG A 805 -26.52 -15.15 9.71
N HIS A 806 -27.22 -16.09 10.35
CA HIS A 806 -28.40 -15.85 11.16
C HIS A 806 -28.35 -16.70 12.44
N TRP A 807 -28.63 -16.09 13.60
CA TRP A 807 -28.66 -16.79 14.89
C TRP A 807 -29.91 -16.47 15.70
N LYS A 808 -30.13 -17.30 16.74
CA LYS A 808 -31.25 -17.15 17.68
C LYS A 808 -30.74 -17.08 19.11
N VAL A 809 -31.50 -16.41 19.97
CA VAL A 809 -31.24 -16.39 21.41
C VAL A 809 -31.10 -17.81 21.97
N GLY A 810 -30.08 -18.04 22.78
CA GLY A 810 -29.75 -19.34 23.37
C GLY A 810 -29.06 -20.34 22.44
N THR A 811 -28.72 -19.97 21.19
CA THR A 811 -27.83 -20.78 20.34
C THR A 811 -26.36 -20.55 20.73
N PRO A 812 -25.45 -21.54 20.56
CA PRO A 812 -24.05 -21.40 20.94
C PRO A 812 -23.39 -20.19 20.28
N LEU A 813 -22.56 -19.48 21.06
CA LEU A 813 -21.81 -18.33 20.58
C LEU A 813 -20.69 -18.79 19.65
N VAL A 814 -20.55 -18.11 18.52
CA VAL A 814 -19.48 -18.34 17.55
C VAL A 814 -18.85 -17.02 17.10
N ALA A 815 -17.59 -17.08 16.65
CA ALA A 815 -16.94 -15.98 15.97
C ALA A 815 -17.64 -15.70 14.62
N LEU A 816 -18.04 -14.45 14.41
CA LEU A 816 -18.77 -14.01 13.21
C LEU A 816 -17.85 -13.57 12.06
N ALA A 817 -16.58 -13.32 12.35
CA ALA A 817 -15.51 -13.05 11.40
C ALA A 817 -14.23 -13.79 11.81
N GLU A 818 -13.31 -13.99 10.87
CA GLU A 818 -11.95 -14.44 11.15
C GLU A 818 -10.98 -13.26 11.34
N GLY A 819 -9.88 -13.48 12.05
CA GLY A 819 -8.83 -12.47 12.27
C GLY A 819 -7.69 -12.97 13.16
N LEU A 820 -6.64 -12.17 13.30
CA LEU A 820 -5.38 -12.57 13.94
C LEU A 820 -5.29 -12.28 15.44
N GLY A 821 -6.24 -11.54 16.03
CA GLY A 821 -6.25 -11.23 17.46
C GLY A 821 -4.96 -10.61 18.01
N LEU A 822 -4.20 -9.88 17.19
CA LEU A 822 -2.91 -9.31 17.60
C LEU A 822 -3.14 -8.12 18.54
N PRO A 823 -2.49 -8.04 19.71
CA PRO A 823 -2.53 -6.83 20.53
C PRO A 823 -1.88 -5.65 19.80
N ARG A 824 -2.42 -4.44 20.01
CA ARG A 824 -1.77 -3.16 19.67
C ARG A 824 -0.40 -3.10 20.39
N ALA A 825 0.54 -2.33 19.84
CA ALA A 825 1.87 -2.13 20.44
C ALA A 825 2.74 -3.39 20.69
N SER A 826 2.38 -4.57 20.16
CA SER A 826 3.07 -5.85 20.41
C SER A 826 4.18 -6.25 19.41
N PRO A 827 5.09 -7.18 19.73
CA PRO A 827 6.11 -7.67 18.78
C PRO A 827 5.47 -8.45 17.64
N ARG A 828 4.28 -8.99 17.87
CA ARG A 828 3.52 -9.75 16.88
C ARG A 828 3.06 -8.87 15.73
N ILE A 829 2.55 -7.66 16.02
CA ILE A 829 2.12 -6.72 14.97
C ILE A 829 3.34 -6.20 14.17
N ARG A 830 4.46 -5.90 14.86
CA ARG A 830 5.74 -5.54 14.23
C ARG A 830 6.24 -6.63 13.26
N ARG A 831 6.22 -7.89 13.70
CA ARG A 831 6.62 -9.06 12.87
C ARG A 831 5.68 -9.30 11.69
N PHE A 832 4.37 -9.11 11.88
CA PHE A 832 3.38 -9.23 10.79
C PHE A 832 3.64 -8.20 9.70
N LEU A 833 3.84 -6.92 10.04
CA LEU A 833 4.08 -5.86 9.06
C LEU A 833 5.37 -6.10 8.25
N GLY A 834 6.44 -6.60 8.86
CA GLY A 834 7.64 -6.99 8.14
C GLY A 834 7.42 -8.12 7.12
N LEU A 835 6.56 -9.10 7.45
CA LEU A 835 6.16 -10.17 6.54
C LEU A 835 5.10 -9.71 5.50
N ALA A 836 4.31 -8.69 5.82
CA ALA A 836 3.41 -8.05 4.86
C ALA A 836 4.20 -7.40 3.72
N GLN A 837 5.24 -6.62 4.05
CA GLN A 837 6.10 -5.99 3.05
C GLN A 837 6.81 -7.03 2.16
N LEU A 838 7.31 -8.13 2.73
CA LEU A 838 7.86 -9.28 1.97
C LEU A 838 6.89 -9.78 0.88
N VAL A 839 5.59 -9.87 1.16
CA VAL A 839 4.60 -10.32 0.17
C VAL A 839 4.31 -9.21 -0.85
N LEU A 840 4.15 -7.97 -0.39
CA LEU A 840 3.73 -6.82 -1.20
C LEU A 840 4.82 -6.30 -2.16
N ASP A 841 6.10 -6.55 -1.89
CA ASP A 841 7.24 -6.09 -2.69
C ASP A 841 7.13 -6.34 -4.22
N ALA A 842 6.44 -7.41 -4.64
CA ALA A 842 6.25 -7.70 -6.07
C ALA A 842 5.25 -6.77 -6.80
N CYS A 843 4.53 -5.92 -6.06
CA CYS A 843 3.61 -4.91 -6.55
C CYS A 843 3.75 -3.56 -5.81
N ASP A 844 4.87 -3.33 -5.12
CA ASP A 844 5.09 -2.12 -4.33
C ASP A 844 5.64 -0.99 -5.22
N PRO A 845 5.02 0.21 -5.25
CA PRO A 845 5.51 1.34 -6.04
C PRO A 845 6.99 1.67 -5.80
N ALA A 846 7.49 1.62 -4.56
CA ALA A 846 8.91 1.86 -4.29
C ALA A 846 9.79 0.80 -4.95
N ALA A 847 9.44 -0.48 -4.84
CA ALA A 847 10.19 -1.58 -5.46
C ALA A 847 10.17 -1.54 -7.00
N MET A 848 9.10 -0.98 -7.58
CA MET A 848 8.86 -0.97 -9.02
C MET A 848 9.42 0.26 -9.76
N VAL A 849 9.37 1.48 -9.19
CA VAL A 849 9.86 2.70 -9.91
C VAL A 849 11.31 2.65 -10.42
N PRO A 850 12.29 1.95 -9.81
CA PRO A 850 13.62 1.82 -10.41
C PRO A 850 13.59 1.17 -11.81
N PHE A 851 12.58 0.37 -12.13
CA PHE A 851 12.41 -0.24 -13.44
C PHE A 851 11.94 0.73 -14.54
N MET A 852 11.51 1.96 -14.22
CA MET A 852 11.16 2.95 -15.24
C MET A 852 12.39 3.51 -15.97
N GLN A 853 13.50 3.73 -15.24
CA GLN A 853 14.65 4.50 -15.73
C GLN A 853 16.02 3.93 -15.30
N GLU A 854 16.24 3.60 -14.02
CA GLU A 854 17.54 3.12 -13.50
C GLU A 854 17.88 1.69 -13.97
N ARG A 855 16.91 0.79 -13.90
CA ARG A 855 17.05 -0.67 -14.12
C ARG A 855 16.03 -1.19 -15.15
N PRO A 856 15.94 -0.61 -16.37
CA PRO A 856 14.80 -0.83 -17.26
C PRO A 856 14.62 -2.30 -17.67
N LEU A 857 13.38 -2.77 -17.58
CA LEU A 857 12.98 -4.11 -18.03
C LEU A 857 13.20 -4.24 -19.54
N THR A 858 13.52 -5.45 -20.00
CA THR A 858 13.67 -5.76 -21.42
C THR A 858 12.84 -6.99 -21.74
N PHE A 859 11.89 -6.83 -22.66
CA PHE A 859 10.89 -7.86 -23.00
C PHE A 859 11.31 -8.73 -24.19
N GLY A 860 10.57 -9.81 -24.45
CA GLY A 860 10.89 -10.80 -25.49
C GLY A 860 10.83 -10.27 -26.93
N ASP A 861 10.16 -9.15 -27.16
CA ASP A 861 10.15 -8.40 -28.43
C ASP A 861 11.33 -7.42 -28.59
N GLY A 862 12.14 -7.24 -27.54
CA GLY A 862 13.26 -6.30 -27.47
C GLY A 862 12.87 -4.88 -27.03
N SER A 863 11.60 -4.62 -26.73
CA SER A 863 11.15 -3.36 -26.12
C SER A 863 11.68 -3.20 -24.69
N LYS A 864 11.71 -1.95 -24.20
CA LYS A 864 12.20 -1.60 -22.86
C LYS A 864 11.39 -0.49 -22.22
N THR A 865 11.22 -0.55 -20.91
CA THR A 865 10.70 0.58 -20.12
C THR A 865 11.68 1.76 -20.16
N LYS A 866 11.15 2.98 -20.17
CA LYS A 866 11.91 4.22 -20.42
C LYS A 866 11.14 5.48 -20.01
N THR A 867 10.26 5.35 -19.03
CA THR A 867 9.13 6.25 -18.78
C THR A 867 9.53 7.39 -17.84
N ASN A 868 9.21 8.63 -18.20
CA ASN A 868 9.51 9.81 -17.37
C ASN A 868 8.46 9.93 -16.25
N MET A 869 8.84 10.31 -15.01
CA MET A 869 7.90 10.38 -13.89
C MET A 869 7.85 11.76 -13.20
N LEU A 870 6.63 12.25 -12.94
CA LEU A 870 6.37 13.37 -12.03
C LEU A 870 5.63 12.83 -10.81
N ILE A 871 6.37 12.58 -9.73
CA ILE A 871 5.79 12.09 -8.47
C ILE A 871 5.17 13.27 -7.72
N VAL A 872 3.90 13.15 -7.35
CA VAL A 872 3.17 14.19 -6.61
C VAL A 872 2.75 13.64 -5.26
N THR A 873 3.37 14.12 -4.17
CA THR A 873 3.07 13.68 -2.80
C THR A 873 2.48 14.86 -2.04
N THR A 874 1.16 14.91 -1.84
CA THR A 874 0.55 16.05 -1.16
C THR A 874 1.13 16.24 0.25
N ALA A 875 1.46 17.49 0.60
CA ALA A 875 1.91 17.84 1.93
C ALA A 875 0.82 17.52 2.98
N GLY A 876 1.20 16.83 4.06
CA GLY A 876 0.28 16.46 5.14
C GLY A 876 -0.74 15.37 4.76
N ASP A 877 -0.55 14.65 3.65
CA ASP A 877 -1.39 13.50 3.33
C ASP A 877 -1.16 12.38 4.36
N MET A 878 -2.24 11.98 5.05
CA MET A 878 -2.28 10.83 5.97
C MET A 878 -3.27 9.75 5.51
N ASN A 879 -4.01 9.96 4.41
CA ASN A 879 -4.77 8.88 3.77
C ASN A 879 -3.80 7.94 3.04
N VAL A 880 -2.82 8.52 2.33
CA VAL A 880 -1.61 7.85 1.88
C VAL A 880 -0.41 8.61 2.47
N PRO A 881 0.15 8.14 3.61
CA PRO A 881 1.12 8.89 4.40
C PRO A 881 2.29 9.44 3.59
N ALA A 882 2.58 10.75 3.67
CA ALA A 882 3.60 11.42 2.83
C ALA A 882 5.02 10.80 2.90
N SER A 883 5.36 10.09 3.98
CA SER A 883 6.58 9.26 4.08
C SER A 883 6.67 8.18 2.99
N THR A 884 5.54 7.64 2.56
CA THR A 884 5.45 6.60 1.53
C THR A 884 5.64 7.19 0.13
N GLY A 885 5.13 8.40 -0.14
CA GLY A 885 5.43 9.14 -1.37
C GLY A 885 6.91 9.56 -1.46
N THR A 886 7.49 10.01 -0.34
CA THR A 886 8.93 10.26 -0.19
C THR A 886 9.76 9.00 -0.48
N SER A 887 9.28 7.82 -0.03
CA SER A 887 9.94 6.54 -0.30
C SER A 887 9.95 6.16 -1.79
N ILE A 888 8.89 6.47 -2.55
CA ILE A 888 8.91 6.34 -4.02
C ILE A 888 9.95 7.30 -4.61
N ALA A 889 9.92 8.59 -4.23
CA ALA A 889 10.84 9.59 -4.78
C ALA A 889 12.32 9.28 -4.47
N ARG A 890 12.61 8.69 -3.31
CA ARG A 890 13.94 8.18 -2.95
C ARG A 890 14.32 6.92 -3.74
N ALA A 891 13.40 5.97 -3.90
CA ALA A 891 13.62 4.77 -4.72
C ALA A 891 13.82 5.09 -6.21
N ALA A 892 13.18 6.15 -6.71
CA ALA A 892 13.38 6.69 -8.05
C ALA A 892 14.68 7.52 -8.22
N GLY A 893 15.45 7.73 -7.14
CA GLY A 893 16.67 8.53 -7.15
C GLY A 893 16.48 10.06 -7.19
N LEU A 894 15.24 10.55 -7.06
CA LEU A 894 14.89 11.97 -7.10
C LEU A 894 15.10 12.68 -5.75
N VAL A 895 15.04 11.93 -4.63
CA VAL A 895 15.43 12.41 -3.29
C VAL A 895 16.82 11.89 -2.95
N ASN A 896 17.84 12.76 -3.10
CA ASN A 896 19.20 12.43 -2.67
C ASN A 896 19.30 12.50 -1.13
N TYR A 897 19.83 11.43 -0.54
CA TYR A 897 20.04 11.26 0.90
C TYR A 897 21.52 11.16 1.32
N THR A 898 22.47 11.08 0.37
CA THR A 898 23.91 10.90 0.68
C THR A 898 24.75 12.15 0.45
N GLU A 899 24.34 13.03 -0.46
CA GLU A 899 25.06 14.25 -0.80
C GLU A 899 24.37 15.49 -0.24
N LYS A 900 25.15 16.42 0.34
CA LYS A 900 24.63 17.65 0.92
C LYS A 900 24.32 18.67 -0.18
N HIS A 901 23.08 19.13 -0.23
CA HIS A 901 22.64 20.12 -1.21
C HIS A 901 23.31 21.48 -0.93
N PRO A 902 23.91 22.16 -1.93
CA PRO A 902 24.69 23.38 -1.71
C PRO A 902 23.91 24.51 -1.02
N THR A 903 22.61 24.58 -1.26
CA THR A 903 21.71 25.61 -0.71
C THR A 903 21.37 25.39 0.76
N TYR A 904 21.21 24.14 1.19
CA TYR A 904 20.71 23.80 2.53
C TYR A 904 21.81 23.31 3.49
N GLY A 905 22.97 22.88 2.98
CA GLY A 905 24.08 22.36 3.78
C GLY A 905 23.86 20.96 4.37
N LYS A 906 22.80 20.27 3.93
CA LYS A 906 22.36 18.92 4.31
C LYS A 906 21.74 18.20 3.09
N SER A 907 21.53 16.89 3.14
CA SER A 907 20.86 16.18 2.05
C SER A 907 19.41 16.65 1.87
N LEU A 908 18.86 16.47 0.67
CA LEU A 908 17.46 16.83 0.38
C LEU A 908 16.50 15.95 1.20
N ASN A 909 16.87 14.69 1.44
CA ASN A 909 16.18 13.81 2.37
C ASN A 909 16.13 14.39 3.81
N GLN A 910 17.25 14.92 4.33
CA GLN A 910 17.25 15.56 5.65
C GLN A 910 16.45 16.88 5.67
N VAL A 911 16.38 17.61 4.55
CA VAL A 911 15.46 18.78 4.47
C VAL A 911 14.03 18.32 4.74
N LEU A 912 13.55 17.28 4.04
CA LEU A 912 12.18 16.74 4.20
C LEU A 912 11.88 16.23 5.62
N ILE A 913 12.89 15.73 6.33
CA ILE A 913 12.78 15.29 7.73
C ILE A 913 12.72 16.51 8.67
N ASP A 914 13.65 17.46 8.53
CA ASP A 914 13.73 18.66 9.38
C ASP A 914 12.56 19.64 9.17
N THR A 915 11.86 19.57 8.03
CA THR A 915 10.60 20.29 7.77
C THR A 915 9.35 19.51 8.20
N PHE A 916 9.52 18.32 8.79
CA PHE A 916 8.47 17.38 9.16
C PHE A 916 7.54 16.97 8.01
N THR A 917 8.00 17.09 6.76
CA THR A 917 7.25 16.68 5.56
C THR A 917 7.11 15.15 5.46
N VAL A 918 8.13 14.40 5.93
CA VAL A 918 8.06 12.93 6.03
C VAL A 918 7.12 12.49 7.15
N GLU A 919 7.14 13.19 8.29
CA GLU A 919 6.24 12.94 9.42
C GLU A 919 4.79 13.24 9.05
N ALA A 920 4.53 14.42 8.48
CA ALA A 920 3.23 14.86 7.94
C ALA A 920 2.06 14.90 8.94
N VAL A 921 2.32 14.93 10.26
CA VAL A 921 1.27 15.02 11.30
C VAL A 921 1.14 16.47 11.79
N HIS A 922 0.09 17.17 11.36
CA HIS A 922 -0.09 18.59 11.71
C HIS A 922 -0.39 18.80 13.21
N ASN A 923 -1.10 17.86 13.83
CA ASN A 923 -1.61 18.02 15.20
C ASN A 923 -0.54 17.86 16.31
N LEU A 924 0.67 17.42 15.97
CA LEU A 924 1.87 17.52 16.82
C LEU A 924 2.32 18.98 17.04
N LYS A 925 1.79 19.92 16.26
CA LYS A 925 2.09 21.36 16.35
C LYS A 925 3.58 21.69 16.19
N ARG A 926 4.28 20.95 15.33
CA ARG A 926 5.66 21.23 14.88
C ARG A 926 5.81 22.68 14.41
N PHE A 927 4.78 23.17 13.72
CA PHE A 927 4.54 24.57 13.48
C PHE A 927 3.10 24.93 13.88
N THR A 928 2.85 26.23 14.07
CA THR A 928 1.50 26.73 14.36
C THR A 928 1.17 28.00 13.59
N ASP A 929 -0.11 28.17 13.27
CA ASP A 929 -0.67 29.44 12.80
C ASP A 929 -0.68 30.52 13.92
N PRO A 930 -1.08 31.78 13.62
CA PRO A 930 -1.21 32.84 14.63
C PRO A 930 -2.26 32.59 15.73
N ALA A 931 -3.12 31.57 15.58
CA ALA A 931 -4.12 31.17 16.57
C ALA A 931 -3.66 30.00 17.47
N GLY A 932 -2.55 29.35 17.15
CA GLY A 932 -2.02 28.19 17.88
C GLY A 932 -2.57 26.84 17.43
N ASN A 933 -3.20 26.79 16.24
CA ASN A 933 -3.55 25.55 15.56
C ASN A 933 -2.28 24.93 14.95
N GLY A 934 -2.19 23.60 14.89
CA GLY A 934 -1.06 22.92 14.28
C GLY A 934 -1.12 23.00 12.76
N VAL A 935 -0.01 23.31 12.10
CA VAL A 935 0.08 23.40 10.63
C VAL A 935 1.35 22.74 10.11
N ILE A 936 1.31 22.26 8.87
CA ILE A 936 2.48 21.77 8.13
C ILE A 936 3.22 22.93 7.43
N MET A 937 4.46 22.68 6.98
CA MET A 937 5.23 23.63 6.17
C MET A 937 5.00 23.43 4.67
N ASP A 938 4.78 24.52 3.93
CA ASP A 938 4.84 24.51 2.47
C ASP A 938 6.30 24.55 2.01
N ILE A 939 6.82 23.41 1.55
CA ILE A 939 8.20 23.27 1.09
C ILE A 939 8.39 23.60 -0.40
N GLU A 940 7.30 23.71 -1.17
CA GLU A 940 7.36 24.05 -2.60
C GLU A 940 7.09 25.52 -2.87
N ASN A 941 6.30 26.17 -2.01
CA ASN A 941 5.96 27.58 -2.09
C ASN A 941 5.43 28.00 -3.48
N PHE A 942 4.60 27.14 -4.10
CA PHE A 942 4.06 27.37 -5.46
C PHE A 942 3.23 28.65 -5.57
N SER A 943 2.53 29.03 -4.50
CA SER A 943 1.73 30.25 -4.44
C SER A 943 2.53 31.52 -4.22
N GLY A 944 3.78 31.44 -3.75
CA GLY A 944 4.53 32.60 -3.26
C GLY A 944 3.83 33.38 -2.14
N GLY A 945 2.87 32.76 -1.44
CA GLY A 945 2.02 33.41 -0.44
C GLY A 945 0.81 34.19 -1.00
N THR A 946 0.39 33.94 -2.24
CA THR A 946 -0.88 34.48 -2.80
C THR A 946 -2.07 33.51 -2.70
N ASP A 947 -1.93 32.46 -1.90
CA ASP A 947 -3.01 31.57 -1.49
C ASP A 947 -3.77 32.10 -0.25
N LEU A 948 -4.67 31.27 0.29
CA LEU A 948 -5.60 31.66 1.34
C LEU A 948 -4.92 31.92 2.70
N TRP A 949 -3.71 31.39 2.89
CA TRP A 949 -3.00 31.39 4.17
C TRP A 949 -1.83 32.38 4.18
N GLY A 950 -1.28 32.73 3.01
CA GLY A 950 -0.30 33.79 2.85
C GLY A 950 0.93 33.58 3.74
N THR A 951 1.10 34.42 4.76
CA THR A 951 2.20 34.38 5.73
C THR A 951 1.88 33.65 7.04
N ASP A 952 0.65 33.16 7.22
CA ASP A 952 0.21 32.51 8.47
C ASP A 952 0.68 31.05 8.55
N VAL A 953 1.20 30.50 7.45
CA VAL A 953 1.83 29.18 7.35
C VAL A 953 3.33 29.33 7.04
N PRO A 954 4.20 28.47 7.62
CA PRO A 954 5.63 28.52 7.35
C PRO A 954 5.93 28.00 5.94
N ARG A 955 6.91 28.63 5.28
CA ARG A 955 7.29 28.37 3.90
C ARG A 955 8.81 28.19 3.80
N LEU A 956 9.26 27.20 3.03
CA LEU A 956 10.68 26.99 2.78
C LEU A 956 11.18 28.03 1.76
N ASP A 957 12.28 28.73 2.08
CA ASP A 957 12.92 29.71 1.20
C ASP A 957 14.45 29.47 1.14
N PRO A 958 15.01 29.19 -0.04
CA PRO A 958 14.31 28.92 -1.30
C PRO A 958 13.51 27.60 -1.24
N PRO A 959 12.52 27.40 -2.13
CA PRO A 959 11.71 26.18 -2.17
C PRO A 959 12.48 24.96 -2.70
N LEU A 960 11.93 23.76 -2.48
CA LEU A 960 12.61 22.50 -2.73
C LEU A 960 12.72 22.11 -4.22
N ARG A 961 11.61 22.10 -4.96
CA ARG A 961 11.55 21.94 -6.44
C ARG A 961 12.41 20.79 -7.00
N LEU A 962 12.27 19.58 -6.45
CA LEU A 962 13.14 18.45 -6.82
C LEU A 962 13.02 18.08 -8.30
N GLY A 963 14.13 18.20 -9.04
CA GLY A 963 14.23 17.84 -10.45
C GLY A 963 13.89 18.94 -11.45
N PHE A 964 13.56 20.16 -11.00
CA PHE A 964 13.22 21.28 -11.91
C PHE A 964 14.44 21.87 -12.64
N ASP A 965 15.63 21.77 -12.04
CA ASP A 965 16.89 22.33 -12.55
C ASP A 965 17.72 21.31 -13.36
N ALA A 966 17.25 20.06 -13.45
CA ALA A 966 17.94 18.96 -14.13
C ALA A 966 17.19 18.48 -15.38
N ASN A 967 17.84 18.61 -16.55
CA ASN A 967 17.55 17.73 -17.68
C ASN A 967 18.04 16.33 -17.30
N ASP A 968 17.10 15.52 -16.82
CA ASP A 968 17.24 14.18 -16.25
C ASP A 968 18.31 14.08 -15.15
N ALA A 969 17.88 14.09 -13.88
CA ALA A 969 18.75 13.85 -12.74
C ALA A 969 19.42 12.45 -12.75
N LEU A 970 18.88 11.50 -13.53
CA LEU A 970 19.31 10.10 -13.51
C LEU A 970 20.29 9.71 -14.62
N LYS A 971 20.46 10.54 -15.67
CA LYS A 971 21.39 10.39 -16.81
C LYS A 971 21.94 8.98 -17.02
N THR A 972 21.05 8.02 -17.32
CA THR A 972 21.48 6.63 -17.43
C THR A 972 22.18 6.40 -18.77
N PRO A 973 23.12 5.45 -18.89
CA PRO A 973 23.72 5.06 -20.16
C PRO A 973 22.75 4.46 -21.21
N VAL A 974 21.44 4.51 -20.94
CA VAL A 974 20.37 3.86 -21.70
C VAL A 974 19.56 4.86 -22.55
N ARG A 975 19.61 6.17 -22.27
CA ARG A 975 19.02 7.24 -23.10
C ARG A 975 19.96 8.44 -23.26
N ASP A 976 20.23 8.82 -24.50
CA ASP A 976 20.89 10.09 -24.86
C ASP A 976 19.87 11.26 -25.02
N ASP A 977 18.57 11.01 -24.81
CA ASP A 977 17.44 11.90 -25.16
C ASP A 977 16.42 12.15 -24.02
N SER A 978 16.79 11.90 -22.77
CA SER A 978 15.84 11.85 -21.65
C SER A 978 15.11 13.17 -21.35
N GLY A 979 13.89 13.03 -20.85
CA GLY A 979 13.03 14.16 -20.45
C GLY A 979 13.36 14.67 -19.05
N ILE A 980 12.34 15.12 -18.34
CA ILE A 980 12.42 15.57 -16.95
C ILE A 980 11.74 14.51 -16.09
N SER A 981 12.32 14.18 -14.95
CA SER A 981 11.65 13.44 -13.89
C SER A 981 11.85 14.20 -12.58
N ALA A 982 10.77 14.35 -11.82
CA ALA A 982 10.67 15.30 -10.72
C ALA A 982 9.77 14.76 -9.61
N ALA A 983 9.94 15.29 -8.40
CA ALA A 983 9.11 14.97 -7.25
C ALA A 983 8.65 16.28 -6.59
N ILE A 984 7.35 16.43 -6.36
CA ILE A 984 6.77 17.67 -5.81
C ILE A 984 5.82 17.41 -4.66
N PHE A 985 5.82 18.34 -3.72
CA PHE A 985 5.01 18.29 -2.50
C PHE A 985 4.01 19.45 -2.42
N PRO A 986 2.93 19.44 -3.24
CA PRO A 986 1.98 20.55 -3.26
C PRO A 986 1.30 20.72 -1.89
N PHE A 987 1.09 21.99 -1.52
CA PHE A 987 0.44 22.41 -0.28
C PHE A 987 -1.00 22.89 -0.57
N PRO A 988 -2.04 22.08 -0.25
CA PRO A 988 -3.43 22.44 -0.53
C PRO A 988 -4.18 23.04 0.67
N VAL A 989 -3.79 22.71 1.90
CA VAL A 989 -4.33 23.25 3.16
C VAL A 989 -3.30 23.09 4.30
N PRO A 990 -3.37 23.88 5.40
CA PRO A 990 -2.42 23.84 6.50
C PRO A 990 -2.42 22.55 7.33
N GLU A 991 -3.57 21.88 7.43
CA GLU A 991 -3.73 20.63 8.19
C GLU A 991 -3.26 19.39 7.40
N GLY A 992 -3.03 19.53 6.08
CA GLY A 992 -2.85 18.41 5.15
C GLY A 992 -4.16 17.97 4.47
N GLN A 993 -4.04 17.35 3.30
CA GLN A 993 -5.17 16.82 2.53
C GLN A 993 -4.73 15.61 1.69
N HIS A 994 -5.65 14.68 1.44
CA HIS A 994 -5.44 13.65 0.42
C HIS A 994 -5.68 14.22 -0.99
N GLY A 995 -4.64 14.27 -1.82
CA GLY A 995 -4.69 14.97 -3.11
C GLY A 995 -4.87 16.50 -2.95
N PHE A 996 -5.52 17.15 -3.90
CA PHE A 996 -5.78 18.60 -3.87
C PHE A 996 -7.15 18.90 -4.48
N GLU A 997 -7.71 20.07 -4.21
CA GLU A 997 -9.00 20.47 -4.78
C GLU A 997 -8.96 20.53 -6.32
N VAL A 998 -10.08 20.22 -6.97
CA VAL A 998 -10.25 20.45 -8.40
C VAL A 998 -10.26 21.95 -8.71
N PRO A 999 -9.91 22.38 -9.96
CA PRO A 999 -9.88 23.78 -10.34
C PRO A 999 -11.15 24.54 -9.95
N GLY A 1000 -10.98 25.70 -9.30
CA GLY A 1000 -12.06 26.53 -8.77
C GLY A 1000 -12.40 26.30 -7.28
N GLY A 1001 -12.02 25.16 -6.68
CA GLY A 1001 -12.36 24.85 -5.28
C GLY A 1001 -11.82 25.89 -4.28
N LEU A 1002 -10.52 26.18 -4.34
CA LEU A 1002 -9.87 27.13 -3.44
C LEU A 1002 -10.41 28.56 -3.64
N ILE A 1003 -10.78 28.89 -4.87
CA ILE A 1003 -11.43 30.16 -5.23
C ILE A 1003 -12.80 30.31 -4.57
N ASP A 1004 -13.60 29.23 -4.49
CA ASP A 1004 -14.86 29.28 -3.75
C ASP A 1004 -14.66 29.35 -2.23
N ARG A 1005 -13.58 28.76 -1.68
CA ARG A 1005 -13.18 28.99 -0.28
C ARG A 1005 -12.84 30.47 0.00
N PHE A 1006 -12.11 31.14 -0.89
CA PHE A 1006 -11.90 32.59 -0.81
C PHE A 1006 -13.21 33.38 -0.79
N ARG A 1007 -14.17 33.04 -1.66
CA ARG A 1007 -15.49 33.68 -1.71
C ARG A 1007 -16.25 33.48 -0.40
N ASP A 1008 -16.27 32.26 0.14
CA ASP A 1008 -17.03 31.94 1.35
C ASP A 1008 -16.38 32.55 2.61
N ASN A 1009 -15.05 32.58 2.71
CA ASN A 1009 -14.33 33.29 3.79
C ASN A 1009 -14.56 34.81 3.73
N CYS A 1010 -14.53 35.42 2.54
CA CYS A 1010 -14.86 36.83 2.35
C CYS A 1010 -16.28 37.16 2.83
N LYS A 1011 -17.27 36.33 2.45
CA LYS A 1011 -18.67 36.49 2.92
C LYS A 1011 -18.80 36.34 4.43
N ALA A 1012 -18.05 35.43 5.05
CA ALA A 1012 -18.07 35.21 6.50
C ALA A 1012 -17.42 36.36 7.30
N ALA A 1013 -16.37 36.98 6.77
CA ALA A 1013 -15.70 38.14 7.38
C ALA A 1013 -16.52 39.44 7.29
N CYS A 1014 -17.56 39.48 6.45
CA CYS A 1014 -18.34 40.66 6.17
C CYS A 1014 -19.42 40.98 7.22
N ALA A 1015 -19.51 42.27 7.60
CA ALA A 1015 -20.57 42.75 8.48
C ALA A 1015 -21.94 42.73 7.78
N SER A 1016 -22.98 42.33 8.52
CA SER A 1016 -24.33 42.18 7.98
C SER A 1016 -24.89 43.52 7.45
N GLY A 1017 -25.03 43.65 6.13
CA GLY A 1017 -25.64 44.80 5.46
C GLY A 1017 -24.71 45.63 4.56
N GLU A 1018 -23.44 45.26 4.43
CA GLU A 1018 -22.53 45.88 3.46
C GLU A 1018 -22.55 45.14 2.10
N ASP A 1019 -22.37 45.89 1.00
CA ASP A 1019 -22.18 45.35 -0.36
C ASP A 1019 -20.76 44.78 -0.48
N CYS A 1020 -20.58 43.58 0.06
CA CYS A 1020 -19.30 42.88 0.03
C CYS A 1020 -19.03 42.31 -1.36
N LYS A 1021 -18.18 43.02 -2.09
CA LYS A 1021 -17.75 42.73 -3.46
C LYS A 1021 -16.78 41.53 -3.53
N CYS A 1022 -17.08 40.45 -2.82
CA CYS A 1022 -16.25 39.23 -2.78
C CYS A 1022 -16.01 38.65 -4.18
N ASP A 1023 -17.02 38.71 -5.06
CA ASP A 1023 -16.89 38.27 -6.46
C ASP A 1023 -15.90 39.14 -7.26
N ALA A 1024 -15.78 40.43 -6.93
CA ALA A 1024 -14.82 41.35 -7.57
C ALA A 1024 -13.42 41.30 -6.93
N ILE A 1025 -13.30 40.87 -5.67
CA ILE A 1025 -12.01 40.60 -5.02
C ILE A 1025 -11.36 39.39 -5.69
N VAL A 1026 -12.15 38.35 -5.97
CA VAL A 1026 -11.70 37.13 -6.62
C VAL A 1026 -11.35 37.34 -8.10
N ALA A 1027 -12.07 38.21 -8.81
CA ALA A 1027 -11.88 38.49 -10.24
C ALA A 1027 -10.64 39.37 -10.59
N ASP A 1028 -9.72 39.61 -9.65
CA ASP A 1028 -8.51 40.44 -9.85
C ASP A 1028 -7.26 39.59 -10.20
N ASP A 1029 -7.46 38.33 -10.63
CA ASP A 1029 -6.47 37.35 -11.13
C ASP A 1029 -5.23 37.09 -10.23
N LYS A 1030 -5.27 37.50 -8.96
CA LYS A 1030 -4.14 37.44 -8.02
C LYS A 1030 -4.18 36.28 -7.02
N HIS A 1031 -5.32 35.60 -6.90
CA HIS A 1031 -5.49 34.52 -5.93
C HIS A 1031 -4.98 33.20 -6.52
N PHE A 1032 -4.19 32.47 -5.74
CA PHE A 1032 -3.70 31.15 -6.14
C PHE A 1032 -4.83 30.11 -6.07
N ASP A 1033 -4.92 29.27 -7.10
CA ASP A 1033 -5.81 28.12 -7.22
C ASP A 1033 -4.92 26.90 -7.45
N VAL A 1034 -4.71 26.14 -6.37
CA VAL A 1034 -3.87 24.93 -6.38
C VAL A 1034 -4.41 23.88 -7.36
N GLY A 1035 -5.73 23.81 -7.56
CA GLY A 1035 -6.35 22.89 -8.50
C GLY A 1035 -6.02 23.25 -9.94
N ALA A 1036 -6.26 24.51 -10.33
CA ALA A 1036 -5.92 25.00 -11.66
C ALA A 1036 -4.41 24.84 -11.94
N TYR A 1037 -3.57 25.23 -10.97
CA TYR A 1037 -2.12 25.14 -11.05
C TYR A 1037 -1.66 23.69 -11.31
N MET A 1038 -2.07 22.75 -10.46
CA MET A 1038 -1.63 21.35 -10.55
C MET A 1038 -2.15 20.68 -11.82
N PHE A 1039 -3.43 20.85 -12.18
CA PHE A 1039 -3.95 20.26 -13.41
C PHE A 1039 -3.26 20.79 -14.68
N ASN A 1040 -2.90 22.08 -14.74
CA ASN A 1040 -2.13 22.61 -15.88
C ASN A 1040 -0.68 22.09 -15.89
N LEU A 1041 -0.01 22.06 -14.75
CA LEU A 1041 1.37 21.58 -14.62
C LEU A 1041 1.48 20.13 -15.09
N MET A 1042 0.59 19.26 -14.58
CA MET A 1042 0.55 17.85 -14.93
C MET A 1042 0.15 17.63 -16.39
N ALA A 1043 -0.88 18.32 -16.89
CA ALA A 1043 -1.34 18.17 -18.27
C ALA A 1043 -0.30 18.65 -19.30
N HIS A 1044 0.40 19.76 -19.05
CA HIS A 1044 1.53 20.21 -19.87
C HIS A 1044 2.66 19.17 -19.86
N TYR A 1045 3.02 18.67 -18.68
CA TYR A 1045 4.04 17.63 -18.54
C TYR A 1045 3.71 16.37 -19.36
N VAL A 1046 2.50 15.79 -19.24
CA VAL A 1046 2.12 14.60 -20.03
C VAL A 1046 1.92 14.90 -21.52
N THR A 1047 1.44 16.09 -21.91
CA THR A 1047 1.28 16.48 -23.32
C THR A 1047 2.63 16.53 -24.04
N THR A 1048 3.71 16.87 -23.33
CA THR A 1048 5.07 16.87 -23.88
C THR A 1048 5.76 15.49 -23.80
N GLY A 1049 5.13 14.47 -23.24
CA GLY A 1049 5.75 13.17 -22.94
C GLY A 1049 6.84 13.27 -21.86
N GLY A 1050 6.64 14.16 -20.87
CA GLY A 1050 7.59 14.47 -19.81
C GLY A 1050 8.83 15.22 -20.29
N LYS A 1051 8.75 16.05 -21.35
CA LYS A 1051 9.91 16.80 -21.89
C LYS A 1051 9.97 18.25 -21.42
N SER A 1052 8.91 18.75 -20.80
CA SER A 1052 8.83 20.08 -20.21
C SER A 1052 8.09 19.99 -18.90
N LEU A 1053 8.61 20.69 -17.89
CA LEU A 1053 7.94 20.97 -16.63
C LEU A 1053 7.87 22.49 -16.50
N ALA A 1054 6.79 23.02 -15.95
CA ALA A 1054 6.56 24.45 -15.80
C ALA A 1054 6.05 24.72 -14.38
N ASP A 1055 6.44 25.85 -13.80
CA ASP A 1055 6.01 26.32 -12.48
C ASP A 1055 5.60 27.80 -12.43
N ASP A 1056 5.39 28.41 -13.60
CA ASP A 1056 4.93 29.78 -13.71
C ASP A 1056 3.53 29.99 -13.09
N ALA A 1057 3.33 31.15 -12.45
CA ALA A 1057 2.04 31.52 -11.87
C ALA A 1057 0.86 31.57 -12.88
N CYS A 1058 1.14 31.51 -14.20
CA CYS A 1058 0.09 31.39 -15.22
C CYS A 1058 -0.72 30.09 -15.11
N LEU A 1059 -0.11 29.02 -14.57
CA LEU A 1059 -0.73 27.72 -14.37
C LEU A 1059 -1.95 27.84 -13.44
N SER A 1060 -1.88 28.72 -12.43
CA SER A 1060 -2.98 28.98 -11.51
C SER A 1060 -4.10 29.85 -12.11
N ARG A 1061 -3.81 30.62 -13.16
CA ARG A 1061 -4.75 31.60 -13.75
C ARG A 1061 -5.43 31.09 -15.03
N ASP A 1062 -4.99 29.94 -15.54
CA ASP A 1062 -5.34 29.41 -16.86
C ASP A 1062 -4.93 30.33 -18.03
N ASP A 1063 -3.90 31.15 -17.86
CA ASP A 1063 -3.44 32.16 -18.85
C ASP A 1063 -2.06 31.89 -19.47
N CYS A 1064 -1.53 30.66 -19.35
CA CYS A 1064 -0.29 30.27 -20.01
C CYS A 1064 -0.41 30.19 -21.54
N ASP A 1065 0.63 30.61 -22.27
CA ASP A 1065 0.68 30.64 -23.75
C ASP A 1065 0.39 29.30 -24.46
N PHE A 1066 0.55 28.16 -23.76
CA PHE A 1066 0.27 26.82 -24.29
C PHE A 1066 -1.16 26.32 -24.06
N ILE A 1067 -1.98 27.03 -23.27
CA ILE A 1067 -3.39 26.69 -23.07
C ILE A 1067 -4.20 27.21 -24.27
N ALA A 1068 -4.88 26.30 -24.97
CA ALA A 1068 -5.65 26.67 -26.15
C ALA A 1068 -6.88 27.54 -25.79
N PRO A 1069 -7.31 28.48 -26.66
CA PRO A 1069 -8.54 29.23 -26.45
C PRO A 1069 -9.78 28.32 -26.52
N VAL A 1070 -10.83 28.67 -25.79
CA VAL A 1070 -12.10 27.93 -25.76
C VAL A 1070 -12.70 27.80 -27.18
N PRO A 1071 -13.01 26.59 -27.67
CA PRO A 1071 -13.68 26.39 -28.96
C PRO A 1071 -15.06 27.05 -29.05
N GLU A 1072 -15.47 27.41 -30.27
CA GLU A 1072 -16.83 27.86 -30.52
C GLU A 1072 -17.84 26.70 -30.35
N THR A 1073 -19.00 27.00 -29.73
CA THR A 1073 -20.09 26.05 -29.55
C THR A 1073 -20.64 25.58 -30.90
N ARG A 1074 -20.79 24.27 -31.10
CA ARG A 1074 -21.36 23.73 -32.34
C ARG A 1074 -22.85 23.98 -32.40
N THR A 1075 -23.32 24.40 -33.57
CA THR A 1075 -24.72 24.28 -33.96
C THR A 1075 -24.89 22.99 -34.76
N PHE A 1076 -25.47 21.97 -34.15
CA PHE A 1076 -25.91 20.78 -34.87
C PHE A 1076 -27.23 21.10 -35.60
N GLU A 1077 -27.32 20.76 -36.90
CA GLU A 1077 -28.55 20.84 -37.71
C GLU A 1077 -29.41 19.57 -37.58
#